data_AF-A0A370HW96-F1
#
_entry.id   AF-A0A370HW96-F1
#
_cell.length_a   1.000
_cell.length_b   1.000
_cell.length_c   1.000
_cell.angle_alpha   90.00
_cell.angle_beta   90.00
_cell.angle_gamma   90.00
#
_symmetry.space_group_name_H-M   'P 1'
#
loop_
_entity.id
_entity.type
_entity.pdbx_description
1 polymer ?
#
loop_
_entity_poly.entity_id
_entity_poly.type
_entity_poly.pdbx_seq_one_letter_code
_entity_poly.pdbx_strand_id
1 'polypeptide(L)'
;MRSPPCRCGPPLVLWCLRKASGRREIFCRADYFAVNVLAVGQDDLAAAFATTGMGWKQQIAWTAGPHGLPVLEGTTATLLCRRTRLVPGGDHVIVIGYVTECTHGDRAPLLFIDGRLHPATTAIPTPRFAKVPPMGSDSDVPVSGLTEVLARRHLTTDAARPEAVARRHAQGRRTARENIAELVDPGSFIEYGRFATAAQERARDLSDLVVSTPADGLIGGTATIDGRPCAVLSYDYMVMAGTQGMRGHRKSDRLIEVADRMSLPVVFFTEGGGGRPNDTDYPIVSALDLQSFALWAALDTPRIAVVSGRCFAGNAVLAGCADLRIATPEANLGMAGPAMIAGGGLGDYPPEAIGPVAEQAANGVLDIVVADEAEAVEAARRVLGYLDGPGEGGVPGADPAWLRSALPDQDRAAFDVVPLIEGLADADSVTWLRPEWAPEVVTAFAEIDGIPLGILANQSAHNAGALTNDASDKAADFLELCQRWSLPVVSLVDTPGFMVGPEAERPGLIRQAARMVTAGARLTVPLIGVVLRRGYGLGAQAMLGGSTHRPLLTLAWPTAHLGPMGIEGAVRLGLARQLAELPEPEREPIVAQATAAYRKNLEALNAARVLEIDDVIDPAETRTLIASTLRAAAYPTPKTNRR
;
A
#
# COMPACT_ATOMS: atom_id res chain seq x y z
N MET A 1 29.02 35.46 15.95
CA MET A 1 29.06 33.99 15.82
C MET A 1 28.13 33.61 14.68
N ARG A 2 28.67 33.02 13.60
CA ARG A 2 27.89 32.55 12.45
C ARG A 2 27.47 31.11 12.72
N SER A 3 26.17 30.87 12.89
CA SER A 3 25.58 29.53 12.89
C SER A 3 25.74 28.91 11.49
N PRO A 4 25.95 27.60 11.36
CA PRO A 4 26.02 26.94 10.06
C PRO A 4 24.62 26.94 9.40
N PRO A 5 24.54 26.91 8.05
CA PRO A 5 23.27 26.93 7.35
C PRO A 5 22.56 25.57 7.51
N CYS A 6 21.31 25.60 7.99
CA CYS A 6 20.39 24.49 7.87
C CYS A 6 20.32 24.03 6.41
N ARG A 7 20.61 22.76 6.14
CA ARG A 7 20.47 22.09 4.83
C ARG A 7 19.01 21.74 4.54
N CYS A 8 18.13 22.73 4.55
CA CYS A 8 16.90 22.71 3.77
C CYS A 8 17.09 23.75 2.67
N GLY A 9 16.68 23.47 1.43
CA GLY A 9 16.76 24.44 0.33
C GLY A 9 16.19 25.81 0.74
N PRO A 10 16.62 26.92 0.11
CA PRO A 10 16.20 28.26 0.52
C PRO A 10 14.68 28.32 0.65
N PRO A 11 14.14 28.86 1.77
CA PRO A 11 12.72 28.81 2.03
C PRO A 11 11.94 29.47 0.90
N LEU A 12 10.83 28.84 0.51
CA LEU A 12 9.91 29.38 -0.47
C LEU A 12 8.93 30.33 0.21
N VAL A 13 8.71 31.48 -0.40
CA VAL A 13 7.63 32.41 -0.03
C VAL A 13 6.65 32.47 -1.18
N LEU A 14 5.36 32.50 -0.82
CA LEU A 14 4.27 32.73 -1.76
C LEU A 14 3.39 33.89 -1.32
N TRP A 15 2.84 34.61 -2.28
CA TRP A 15 1.84 35.63 -2.06
C TRP A 15 0.88 35.71 -3.25
N CYS A 16 -0.32 36.24 -3.04
CA CYS A 16 -1.37 36.27 -4.05
C CYS A 16 -1.58 37.69 -4.58
N LEU A 17 -1.65 37.82 -5.90
CA LEU A 17 -1.94 39.07 -6.59
C LEU A 17 -3.26 38.96 -7.35
N ARG A 18 -4.24 39.81 -7.04
CA ARG A 18 -5.51 39.83 -7.76
C ARG A 18 -5.29 40.12 -9.25
N LYS A 19 -5.94 39.37 -10.14
CA LYS A 19 -5.80 39.51 -11.60
C LYS A 19 -6.19 40.90 -12.12
N ALA A 20 -7.12 41.56 -11.42
CA ALA A 20 -7.58 42.92 -11.71
C ALA A 20 -6.65 44.02 -11.19
N SER A 21 -5.54 43.68 -10.53
CA SER A 21 -4.58 44.68 -10.05
C SER A 21 -3.91 45.39 -11.23
N GLY A 22 -3.97 46.73 -11.24
CA GLY A 22 -3.24 47.55 -12.22
C GLY A 22 -1.71 47.40 -12.15
N ARG A 23 -1.18 46.65 -11.17
CA ARG A 23 0.26 46.37 -10.98
C ARG A 23 0.64 44.96 -11.41
N ARG A 24 -0.31 44.19 -11.95
CA ARG A 24 -0.10 42.79 -12.36
C ARG A 24 1.07 42.63 -13.31
N GLU A 25 1.14 43.45 -14.35
CA GLU A 25 2.18 43.32 -15.38
C GLU A 25 3.60 43.49 -14.82
N ILE A 26 3.78 44.38 -13.84
CA ILE A 26 5.07 44.62 -13.18
C ILE A 26 5.51 43.39 -12.38
N PHE A 27 4.64 42.88 -11.50
CA PHE A 27 4.98 41.71 -10.66
C PHE A 27 5.05 40.40 -11.47
N CYS A 28 4.26 40.27 -12.54
CA CYS A 28 4.34 39.13 -13.45
C CYS A 28 5.54 39.18 -14.39
N ARG A 29 6.25 40.32 -14.53
CA ARG A 29 7.50 40.39 -15.30
C ARG A 29 8.74 40.39 -14.43
N ALA A 30 8.68 40.95 -13.22
CA ALA A 30 9.83 41.05 -12.33
C ALA A 30 10.42 39.69 -11.93
N ASP A 31 11.73 39.53 -12.11
CA ASP A 31 12.46 38.32 -11.70
C ASP A 31 12.78 38.29 -10.21
N TYR A 32 12.77 39.45 -9.57
CA TYR A 32 12.98 39.63 -8.15
C TYR A 32 11.83 40.41 -7.51
N PHE A 33 11.52 40.11 -6.26
CA PHE A 33 10.55 40.86 -5.46
C PHE A 33 11.01 40.92 -4.01
N ALA A 34 10.62 41.97 -3.30
CA ALA A 34 10.81 42.10 -1.85
C ALA A 34 9.49 41.90 -1.11
N VAL A 35 9.53 41.16 -0.01
CA VAL A 35 8.43 41.05 0.95
C VAL A 35 8.82 41.82 2.20
N ASN A 36 8.13 42.92 2.46
CA ASN A 36 8.34 43.77 3.63
C ASN A 36 7.32 43.40 4.71
N VAL A 37 7.79 42.81 5.80
CA VAL A 37 6.97 42.45 6.96
C VAL A 37 6.80 43.68 7.83
N LEU A 38 5.61 44.26 7.80
CA LEU A 38 5.29 45.47 8.55
C LEU A 38 5.37 45.20 10.06
N ALA A 39 5.82 46.20 10.79
CA ALA A 39 5.94 46.18 12.24
C ALA A 39 4.79 46.94 12.91
N VAL A 40 4.60 46.71 14.20
CA VAL A 40 3.67 47.49 15.04
C VAL A 40 3.92 48.99 14.87
N GLY A 41 2.84 49.76 14.70
CA GLY A 41 2.90 51.21 14.40
C GLY A 41 3.00 51.55 12.92
N GLN A 42 2.89 50.57 12.02
CA GLN A 42 2.80 50.78 10.56
C GLN A 42 1.38 50.50 10.02
N ASP A 43 0.36 50.68 10.85
CA ASP A 43 -1.04 50.44 10.53
C ASP A 43 -1.53 51.31 9.36
N ASP A 44 -1.13 52.59 9.34
CA ASP A 44 -1.43 53.52 8.25
C ASP A 44 -0.81 53.07 6.92
N LEU A 45 0.37 52.44 6.98
CA LEU A 45 1.05 51.90 5.81
C LEU A 45 0.30 50.67 5.27
N ALA A 46 -0.13 49.77 6.14
CA ALA A 46 -0.97 48.64 5.78
C ALA A 46 -2.29 49.08 5.14
N ALA A 47 -2.96 50.07 5.73
CA ALA A 47 -4.19 50.65 5.19
C ALA A 47 -3.96 51.30 3.82
N ALA A 48 -2.86 52.04 3.64
CA ALA A 48 -2.51 52.65 2.36
C ALA A 48 -2.33 51.61 1.24
N PHE A 49 -1.62 50.51 1.51
CA PHE A 49 -1.44 49.42 0.54
C PHE A 49 -2.73 48.65 0.21
N ALA A 50 -3.73 48.68 1.11
CA ALA A 50 -5.04 48.07 0.91
C ALA A 50 -5.99 48.90 0.03
N THR A 51 -5.68 50.18 -0.24
CA THR A 51 -6.52 51.06 -1.07
C THR A 51 -6.13 51.05 -2.56
N THR A 52 -7.12 51.22 -3.44
CA THR A 52 -6.91 51.38 -4.89
C THR A 52 -6.57 52.84 -5.22
N GLY A 53 -5.33 53.13 -5.62
CA GLY A 53 -4.91 54.48 -6.03
C GLY A 53 -3.38 54.71 -5.93
N MET A 54 -2.89 55.87 -6.41
CA MET A 54 -1.47 56.29 -6.33
C MET A 54 -1.20 57.41 -5.31
N GLY A 55 -2.22 57.91 -4.60
CA GLY A 55 -2.09 59.09 -3.71
C GLY A 55 -1.12 58.92 -2.53
N TRP A 56 -0.79 57.68 -2.15
CA TRP A 56 0.10 57.38 -1.03
C TRP A 56 1.59 57.38 -1.40
N LYS A 57 1.95 57.36 -2.69
CA LYS A 57 3.33 57.12 -3.16
C LYS A 57 4.33 58.22 -2.76
N GLN A 58 3.86 59.41 -2.41
CA GLN A 58 4.70 60.54 -2.00
C GLN A 58 4.93 60.58 -0.47
N GLN A 59 4.36 59.64 0.29
CA GLN A 59 4.36 59.68 1.76
C GLN A 59 4.99 58.45 2.42
N ILE A 60 5.48 57.47 1.66
CA ILE A 60 6.10 56.25 2.21
C ILE A 60 7.62 56.35 2.09
N ALA A 61 8.30 56.33 3.23
CA ALA A 61 9.76 56.24 3.28
C ALA A 61 10.24 54.83 2.86
N TRP A 62 11.09 54.77 1.84
CA TRP A 62 11.69 53.55 1.34
C TRP A 62 13.09 53.81 0.78
N THR A 63 13.92 52.78 0.78
CA THR A 63 15.26 52.80 0.18
C THR A 63 15.41 51.71 -0.86
N ALA A 64 16.26 51.93 -1.86
CA ALA A 64 16.55 50.93 -2.89
C ALA A 64 17.52 49.88 -2.33
N GLY A 65 17.02 48.66 -2.13
CA GLY A 65 17.83 47.49 -1.79
C GLY A 65 18.47 46.85 -3.03
N PRO A 66 19.12 45.68 -2.87
CA PRO A 66 19.65 44.89 -3.97
C PRO A 66 18.62 44.69 -5.10
N HIS A 67 19.10 44.73 -6.35
CA HIS A 67 18.28 44.69 -7.57
C HIS A 67 17.26 45.85 -7.71
N GLY A 68 17.45 46.96 -6.98
CA GLY A 68 16.56 48.12 -7.01
C GLY A 68 15.21 47.87 -6.32
N LEU A 69 15.11 46.84 -5.50
CA LEU A 69 13.88 46.48 -4.81
C LEU A 69 13.56 47.46 -3.68
N PRO A 70 12.29 47.86 -3.51
CA PRO A 70 11.91 48.79 -2.44
C PRO A 70 11.96 48.10 -1.06
N VAL A 71 12.83 48.60 -0.19
CA VAL A 71 12.93 48.21 1.21
C VAL A 71 12.26 49.30 2.04
N LEU A 72 11.18 48.95 2.73
CA LEU A 72 10.43 49.91 3.54
C LEU A 72 11.15 50.12 4.89
N GLU A 73 11.27 51.37 5.30
CA GLU A 73 11.89 51.70 6.58
C GLU A 73 11.04 51.23 7.77
N GLY A 74 11.71 50.80 8.84
CA GLY A 74 11.05 50.41 10.09
C GLY A 74 10.26 49.09 10.01
N THR A 75 10.45 48.26 9.00
CA THR A 75 9.86 46.92 8.94
C THR A 75 10.48 45.97 9.96
N THR A 76 9.73 44.94 10.37
CA THR A 76 10.25 43.85 11.23
C THR A 76 11.23 42.98 10.47
N ALA A 77 10.93 42.69 9.21
CA ALA A 77 11.80 41.92 8.33
C ALA A 77 11.59 42.29 6.86
N THR A 78 12.63 42.14 6.07
CA THR A 78 12.55 42.22 4.60
C THR A 78 13.15 40.97 3.99
N LEU A 79 12.36 40.28 3.16
CA LEU A 79 12.78 39.10 2.41
C LEU A 79 13.01 39.51 0.95
N LEU A 80 14.23 39.38 0.46
CA LEU A 80 14.52 39.52 -0.97
C LEU A 80 14.36 38.15 -1.61
N CYS A 81 13.56 38.08 -2.65
CA CYS A 81 13.15 36.82 -3.27
C CYS A 81 13.45 36.83 -4.76
N ARG A 82 13.95 35.72 -5.27
CA ARG A 82 13.98 35.42 -6.70
C ARG A 82 12.74 34.62 -7.07
N ARG A 83 11.92 35.14 -7.97
CA ARG A 83 10.70 34.48 -8.44
C ARG A 83 11.03 33.18 -9.18
N THR A 84 10.27 32.14 -8.89
CA THR A 84 10.42 30.81 -9.48
C THR A 84 9.22 30.42 -10.33
N ARG A 85 8.01 30.74 -9.86
CA ARG A 85 6.78 30.32 -10.52
C ARG A 85 5.67 31.34 -10.35
N LEU A 86 4.84 31.42 -11.38
CA LEU A 86 3.53 32.07 -11.35
C LEU A 86 2.47 30.99 -11.56
N VAL A 87 1.52 30.89 -10.65
CA VAL A 87 0.41 29.92 -10.73
C VAL A 87 -0.90 30.69 -10.83
N PRO A 88 -1.64 30.59 -11.94
CA PRO A 88 -3.00 31.12 -12.01
C PRO A 88 -3.91 30.39 -11.02
N GLY A 89 -4.67 31.12 -10.20
CA GLY A 89 -5.62 30.52 -9.25
C GLY A 89 -6.84 31.41 -9.05
N GLY A 90 -8.02 30.97 -9.52
CA GLY A 90 -9.25 31.74 -9.41
C GLY A 90 -9.14 33.14 -10.02
N ASP A 91 -9.48 34.18 -9.25
CA ASP A 91 -9.32 35.59 -9.58
C ASP A 91 -7.96 36.19 -9.20
N HIS A 92 -6.99 35.34 -8.81
CA HIS A 92 -5.63 35.72 -8.40
C HIS A 92 -4.54 35.03 -9.26
N VAL A 93 -3.31 35.53 -9.13
CA VAL A 93 -2.07 34.90 -9.57
C VAL A 93 -1.22 34.70 -8.31
N ILE A 94 -0.84 33.46 -8.04
CA ILE A 94 0.06 33.12 -6.93
C ILE A 94 1.49 33.31 -7.43
N VAL A 95 2.26 34.14 -6.75
CA VAL A 95 3.67 34.40 -7.03
C VAL A 95 4.49 33.62 -6.01
N ILE A 96 5.40 32.76 -6.50
CA ILE A 96 6.26 31.90 -5.68
C ILE A 96 7.71 32.26 -5.96
N GLY A 97 8.54 32.37 -4.92
CA GLY A 97 9.97 32.65 -5.04
C GLY A 97 10.81 32.08 -3.90
N TYR A 98 12.08 31.82 -4.19
CA TYR A 98 13.07 31.46 -3.16
C TYR A 98 13.55 32.74 -2.47
N VAL A 99 13.61 32.73 -1.14
CA VAL A 99 14.27 33.79 -0.38
C VAL A 99 15.78 33.69 -0.62
N THR A 100 16.35 34.74 -1.19
CA THR A 100 17.79 34.85 -1.45
C THR A 100 18.50 35.57 -0.31
N GLU A 101 17.84 36.55 0.31
CA GLU A 101 18.36 37.31 1.45
C GLU A 101 17.22 37.66 2.41
N CYS A 102 17.54 37.77 3.70
CA CYS A 102 16.61 38.17 4.75
C CYS A 102 17.31 39.15 5.69
N THR A 103 16.70 40.31 5.90
CA THR A 103 17.04 41.23 6.99
C THR A 103 15.92 41.21 8.02
N HIS A 104 16.27 41.32 9.30
CA HIS A 104 15.29 41.42 10.38
C HIS A 104 15.75 42.45 11.41
N GLY A 105 14.79 43.07 12.10
CA GLY A 105 14.99 43.95 13.24
C GLY A 105 14.19 43.51 14.45
N ASP A 106 14.32 44.23 15.57
CA ASP A 106 13.77 43.82 16.87
C ASP A 106 12.31 44.27 17.11
N ARG A 107 11.68 44.89 16.11
CA ARG A 107 10.29 45.35 16.20
C ARG A 107 9.32 44.19 16.04
N ALA A 108 8.28 44.14 16.87
CA ALA A 108 7.22 43.16 16.73
C ALA A 108 6.46 43.32 15.39
N PRO A 109 6.12 42.21 14.68
CA PRO A 109 5.38 42.30 13.43
C PRO A 109 3.91 42.72 13.64
N LEU A 110 3.32 43.27 12.59
CA LEU A 110 1.90 43.59 12.50
C LEU A 110 1.16 42.42 11.83
N LEU A 111 0.18 41.84 12.52
CA LEU A 111 -0.57 40.66 12.08
C LEU A 111 -1.96 41.06 11.57
N PHE A 112 -2.42 40.46 10.48
CA PHE A 112 -3.79 40.63 10.00
C PHE A 112 -4.61 39.36 10.28
N ILE A 113 -5.55 39.44 11.22
CA ILE A 113 -6.37 38.31 11.69
C ILE A 113 -7.83 38.77 11.75
N ASP A 114 -8.75 37.97 11.19
CA ASP A 114 -10.20 38.22 11.18
C ASP A 114 -10.59 39.64 10.69
N GLY A 115 -9.91 40.12 9.64
CA GLY A 115 -10.21 41.41 9.02
C GLY A 115 -9.63 42.63 9.76
N ARG A 116 -8.79 42.43 10.79
CA ARG A 116 -8.22 43.51 11.63
C ARG A 116 -6.71 43.35 11.80
N LEU A 117 -6.01 44.47 12.01
CA LEU A 117 -4.58 44.51 12.32
C LEU A 117 -4.35 44.38 13.84
N HIS A 118 -3.36 43.58 14.22
CA HIS A 118 -3.02 43.26 15.62
C HIS A 118 -1.50 43.35 15.83
N PRO A 119 -1.02 43.93 16.94
CA PRO A 119 0.39 43.89 17.27
C PRO A 119 0.81 42.51 17.77
N ALA A 120 1.95 41.98 17.29
CA ALA A 120 2.47 40.68 17.72
C ALA A 120 3.02 40.65 19.17
N THR A 121 2.87 41.73 19.93
CA THR A 121 3.13 41.80 21.38
C THR A 121 1.93 41.46 22.25
N THR A 122 0.73 41.38 21.66
CA THR A 122 -0.39 40.68 22.28
C THR A 122 -0.20 39.20 22.01
N ALA A 123 -0.31 38.36 23.04
CA ALA A 123 -0.43 36.92 22.88
C ALA A 123 -1.26 36.65 21.62
N ILE A 124 -0.65 36.01 20.61
CA ILE A 124 -1.36 35.47 19.45
C ILE A 124 -2.64 34.89 20.05
N PRO A 125 -3.86 35.27 19.59
CA PRO A 125 -5.02 34.51 20.00
C PRO A 125 -4.69 33.09 19.54
N THR A 126 -4.32 32.24 20.50
CA THR A 126 -4.11 30.83 20.27
C THR A 126 -5.29 30.43 19.40
N PRO A 127 -5.10 29.80 18.22
CA PRO A 127 -6.25 29.20 17.55
C PRO A 127 -6.95 28.42 18.66
N ARG A 128 -8.21 28.75 18.95
CA ARG A 128 -8.97 28.11 20.03
C ARG A 128 -9.20 26.66 19.60
N PHE A 129 -8.19 25.82 19.74
CA PHE A 129 -8.38 24.51 20.33
C PHE A 129 -8.62 24.82 21.79
N ALA A 130 -9.87 24.72 22.23
CA ALA A 130 -10.22 24.94 23.61
C ALA A 130 -9.34 24.04 24.49
N LYS A 131 -8.42 24.64 25.27
CA LYS A 131 -7.97 23.99 26.50
C LYS A 131 -9.20 23.87 27.38
N VAL A 132 -9.52 22.64 27.79
CA VAL A 132 -10.52 22.34 28.81
C VAL A 132 -10.19 23.21 30.03
N PRO A 133 -11.09 24.12 30.46
CA PRO A 133 -10.85 24.91 31.67
C PRO A 133 -10.85 24.01 32.89
N PRO A 134 -10.14 24.35 33.98
CA PRO A 134 -10.37 23.70 35.25
C PRO A 134 -11.83 23.91 35.64
N MET A 135 -12.51 22.84 36.09
CA MET A 135 -13.90 22.90 36.52
C MET A 135 -14.06 23.97 37.61
N GLY A 136 -14.83 25.01 37.31
CA GLY A 136 -15.10 26.11 38.22
C GLY A 136 -16.10 27.11 37.64
N SER A 137 -17.37 26.87 37.99
CA SER A 137 -18.55 27.76 38.00
C SER A 137 -19.09 28.36 36.69
N ASP A 138 -20.27 27.83 36.32
CA ASP A 138 -21.46 28.46 35.72
C ASP A 138 -21.36 29.23 34.40
N SER A 139 -21.61 28.50 33.30
CA SER A 139 -22.73 28.82 32.38
C SER A 139 -23.08 27.58 31.53
N ASP A 140 -23.57 26.52 32.17
CA ASP A 140 -24.04 25.29 31.52
C ASP A 140 -25.43 25.49 30.88
N VAL A 141 -25.49 26.27 29.81
CA VAL A 141 -26.58 26.10 28.83
C VAL A 141 -26.00 25.33 27.65
N PRO A 142 -26.28 24.02 27.51
CA PRO A 142 -25.83 23.26 26.36
C PRO A 142 -26.31 23.97 25.08
N VAL A 143 -25.44 24.05 24.08
CA VAL A 143 -25.83 24.55 22.74
C VAL A 143 -27.11 23.82 22.33
N SER A 144 -28.14 24.57 21.92
CA SER A 144 -29.41 23.99 21.48
C SER A 144 -29.18 22.88 20.44
N GLY A 145 -29.76 21.69 20.67
CA GLY A 145 -29.59 20.51 19.83
C GLY A 145 -28.40 19.60 20.18
N LEU A 146 -27.47 20.01 21.05
CA LEU A 146 -26.31 19.17 21.42
C LEU A 146 -26.74 17.86 22.11
N THR A 147 -27.74 17.90 22.98
CA THR A 147 -28.29 16.71 23.65
C THR A 147 -28.80 15.69 22.65
N GLU A 148 -29.50 16.13 21.59
CA GLU A 148 -30.01 15.24 20.54
C GLU A 148 -28.85 14.61 19.75
N VAL A 149 -27.82 15.39 19.41
CA VAL A 149 -26.63 14.89 18.71
C VAL A 149 -25.92 13.83 19.56
N LEU A 150 -25.72 14.08 20.86
CA LEU A 150 -25.07 13.13 21.77
C LEU A 150 -25.90 11.85 21.94
N ALA A 151 -27.22 11.96 22.08
CA ALA A 151 -28.12 10.82 22.13
C ALA A 151 -28.05 9.97 20.85
N ARG A 152 -28.14 10.60 19.67
CA ARG A 152 -28.01 9.89 18.38
C ARG A 152 -26.62 9.28 18.19
N ARG A 153 -25.56 9.91 18.69
CA ARG A 153 -24.21 9.30 18.65
C ARG A 153 -24.17 8.05 19.51
N HIS A 154 -24.73 8.09 20.72
CA HIS A 154 -24.79 6.93 21.60
C HIS A 154 -25.53 5.75 20.95
N LEU A 155 -26.66 5.99 20.28
CA LEU A 155 -27.43 4.95 19.58
C LEU A 155 -26.63 4.18 18.52
N THR A 156 -25.58 4.78 17.97
CA THR A 156 -24.71 4.10 17.00
C THR A 156 -23.63 3.22 17.63
N THR A 157 -23.44 3.29 18.95
CA THR A 157 -22.40 2.55 19.69
C THR A 157 -22.87 1.15 20.10
N ASP A 158 -21.92 0.27 20.41
CA ASP A 158 -22.23 -1.07 20.92
C ASP A 158 -22.93 -1.03 22.28
N ALA A 159 -22.59 -0.05 23.12
CA ALA A 159 -23.23 0.15 24.43
C ALA A 159 -24.75 0.40 24.32
N ALA A 160 -25.23 0.95 23.21
CA ALA A 160 -26.66 1.16 22.96
C ALA A 160 -27.36 -0.04 22.31
N ARG A 161 -26.63 -1.14 22.04
CA ARG A 161 -27.12 -2.33 21.32
C ARG A 161 -26.80 -3.64 22.07
N PRO A 162 -27.01 -3.73 23.40
CA PRO A 162 -26.48 -4.82 24.22
C PRO A 162 -26.96 -6.21 23.78
N GLU A 163 -28.20 -6.34 23.31
CA GLU A 163 -28.71 -7.64 22.85
C GLU A 163 -28.07 -8.11 21.54
N ALA A 164 -27.84 -7.20 20.59
CA ALA A 164 -27.18 -7.54 19.33
C ALA A 164 -25.72 -7.92 19.55
N VAL A 165 -25.03 -7.15 20.41
CA VAL A 165 -23.65 -7.41 20.84
C VAL A 165 -23.57 -8.76 21.55
N ALA A 166 -24.45 -9.05 22.52
CA ALA A 166 -24.47 -10.33 23.22
C ALA A 166 -24.70 -11.51 22.27
N ARG A 167 -25.59 -11.39 21.28
CA ARG A 167 -25.79 -12.43 20.26
C ARG A 167 -24.55 -12.64 19.38
N ARG A 168 -23.85 -11.56 19.03
CA ARG A 168 -22.61 -11.61 18.24
C ARG A 168 -21.48 -12.29 19.03
N HIS A 169 -21.27 -11.87 20.28
CA HIS A 169 -20.28 -12.47 21.19
C HIS A 169 -20.59 -13.93 21.53
N ALA A 170 -21.85 -14.32 21.65
CA ALA A 170 -22.25 -15.72 21.87
C ALA A 170 -21.87 -16.64 20.69
N GLN A 171 -21.61 -16.08 19.51
CA GLN A 171 -21.08 -16.81 18.35
C GLN A 171 -19.54 -16.86 18.34
N GLY A 172 -18.87 -16.31 19.35
CA GLY A 172 -17.42 -16.16 19.40
C GLY A 172 -16.88 -15.07 18.48
N ARG A 173 -17.72 -14.11 18.07
CA ARG A 173 -17.40 -13.11 17.05
C ARG A 173 -17.40 -11.71 17.63
N ARG A 174 -16.56 -10.83 17.08
CA ARG A 174 -16.45 -9.41 17.43
C ARG A 174 -17.44 -8.57 16.65
N THR A 175 -17.73 -7.37 17.15
CA THR A 175 -18.51 -6.37 16.41
C THR A 175 -17.63 -5.61 15.41
N ALA A 176 -18.27 -4.94 14.45
CA ALA A 176 -17.58 -4.02 13.54
C ALA A 176 -16.83 -2.91 14.29
N ARG A 177 -17.34 -2.45 15.44
CA ARG A 177 -16.68 -1.39 16.23
C ARG A 177 -15.50 -1.93 17.03
N GLU A 178 -15.58 -3.15 17.54
CA GLU A 178 -14.47 -3.82 18.21
C GLU A 178 -13.31 -4.04 17.24
N ASN A 179 -13.58 -4.58 16.05
CA ASN A 179 -12.56 -4.78 15.02
C ASN A 179 -11.89 -3.46 14.57
N ILE A 180 -12.68 -2.38 14.38
CA ILE A 180 -12.11 -1.06 14.06
C ILE A 180 -11.28 -0.53 15.24
N ALA A 181 -11.77 -0.63 16.47
CA ALA A 181 -11.11 -0.09 17.65
C ALA A 181 -9.79 -0.79 17.97
N GLU A 182 -9.68 -2.09 17.66
CA GLU A 182 -8.44 -2.86 17.82
C GLU A 182 -7.43 -2.57 16.71
N LEU A 183 -7.91 -2.35 15.48
CA LEU A 183 -7.04 -2.06 14.34
C LEU A 183 -6.37 -0.69 14.43
N VAL A 184 -7.11 0.33 14.88
CA VAL A 184 -6.67 1.74 14.81
C VAL A 184 -6.08 2.25 16.10
N ASP A 185 -5.19 3.23 16.00
CA ASP A 185 -4.58 3.85 17.18
C ASP A 185 -5.66 4.53 18.05
N PRO A 186 -5.62 4.38 19.38
CA PRO A 186 -6.61 4.95 20.28
C PRO A 186 -6.85 6.45 20.03
N GLY A 187 -8.11 6.82 19.79
CA GLY A 187 -8.52 8.21 19.58
C GLY A 187 -8.26 8.78 18.18
N SER A 188 -7.72 7.99 17.24
CA SER A 188 -7.42 8.46 15.88
C SER A 188 -8.61 8.38 14.91
N PHE A 189 -9.61 7.54 15.20
CA PHE A 189 -10.71 7.25 14.27
C PHE A 189 -11.69 8.42 14.13
N ILE A 190 -11.79 8.95 12.91
CA ILE A 190 -12.72 10.01 12.51
C ILE A 190 -13.80 9.39 11.61
N GLU A 191 -14.95 9.11 12.20
CA GLU A 191 -16.05 8.43 11.52
C GLU A 191 -16.84 9.35 10.58
N TYR A 192 -17.11 8.88 9.37
CA TYR A 192 -17.93 9.57 8.38
C TYR A 192 -19.33 8.97 8.34
N GLY A 193 -20.35 9.79 8.06
CA GLY A 193 -21.72 9.28 7.83
C GLY A 193 -22.29 8.46 8.99
N ARG A 194 -21.91 8.75 10.25
CA ARG A 194 -22.36 8.02 11.44
C ARG A 194 -23.89 7.95 11.56
N PHE A 195 -24.58 9.03 11.19
CA PHE A 195 -26.03 9.15 11.34
C PHE A 195 -26.83 8.61 10.14
N ALA A 196 -26.18 7.93 9.19
CA ALA A 196 -26.90 7.26 8.12
C ALA A 196 -27.81 6.17 8.70
N THR A 197 -28.97 6.01 8.09
CA THR A 197 -29.95 4.94 8.36
C THR A 197 -30.31 4.26 7.05
N ALA A 198 -30.98 3.11 7.09
CA ALA A 198 -31.47 2.46 5.86
C ALA A 198 -32.50 3.35 5.12
N ALA A 199 -32.53 3.23 3.80
CA ALA A 199 -33.40 4.01 2.93
C ALA A 199 -34.82 3.41 2.84
N GLN A 200 -35.49 3.34 3.99
CA GLN A 200 -36.77 2.66 4.18
C GLN A 200 -37.84 3.52 4.88
N GLU A 201 -37.69 4.85 4.87
CA GLU A 201 -38.59 5.78 5.56
C GLU A 201 -40.02 5.77 5.00
N ARG A 202 -40.22 5.29 3.76
CA ARG A 202 -41.57 5.06 3.21
C ARG A 202 -42.30 3.87 3.83
N ALA A 203 -41.56 2.91 4.39
CA ALA A 203 -42.10 1.65 4.91
C ALA A 203 -41.98 1.54 6.44
N ARG A 204 -41.09 2.33 7.06
CA ARG A 204 -40.75 2.24 8.49
C ARG A 204 -40.58 3.63 9.09
N ASP A 205 -40.90 3.75 10.37
CA ASP A 205 -40.70 5.00 11.10
C ASP A 205 -39.21 5.36 11.21
N LEU A 206 -38.89 6.64 11.03
CA LEU A 206 -37.51 7.13 11.14
C LEU A 206 -36.90 6.86 12.53
N SER A 207 -37.70 6.94 13.59
CA SER A 207 -37.24 6.64 14.96
C SER A 207 -36.77 5.19 15.12
N ASP A 208 -37.48 4.23 14.51
CA ASP A 208 -37.09 2.83 14.46
C ASP A 208 -35.83 2.64 13.60
N LEU A 209 -35.75 3.28 12.44
CA LEU A 209 -34.58 3.20 11.56
C LEU A 209 -33.30 3.74 12.22
N VAL A 210 -33.40 4.83 12.99
CA VAL A 210 -32.27 5.41 13.75
C VAL A 210 -31.70 4.41 14.76
N VAL A 211 -32.52 3.54 15.34
CA VAL A 211 -32.11 2.55 16.34
C VAL A 211 -31.66 1.24 15.69
N SER A 212 -32.43 0.74 14.71
CA SER A 212 -32.26 -0.60 14.13
C SER A 212 -31.31 -0.66 12.94
N THR A 213 -31.03 0.49 12.29
CA THR A 213 -30.15 0.57 11.11
C THR A 213 -29.01 1.59 11.28
N PRO A 214 -28.30 1.60 12.42
CA PRO A 214 -27.27 2.60 12.69
C PRO A 214 -26.17 2.55 11.63
N ALA A 215 -25.75 3.74 11.17
CA ALA A 215 -24.75 3.93 10.12
C ALA A 215 -25.07 3.19 8.80
N ASP A 216 -26.32 2.81 8.57
CA ASP A 216 -26.78 1.94 7.48
C ASP A 216 -26.03 0.59 7.37
N GLY A 217 -25.46 0.11 8.48
CA GLY A 217 -24.70 -1.14 8.50
C GLY A 217 -23.31 -1.05 7.88
N LEU A 218 -22.77 0.15 7.64
CA LEU A 218 -21.40 0.38 7.22
C LEU A 218 -20.75 1.41 8.14
N ILE A 219 -19.72 1.03 8.87
CA ILE A 219 -18.92 1.93 9.72
C ILE A 219 -17.63 2.25 8.97
N GLY A 220 -17.21 3.50 8.94
CA GLY A 220 -15.96 3.82 8.26
C GLY A 220 -15.52 5.27 8.41
N GLY A 221 -14.23 5.49 8.16
CA GLY A 221 -13.58 6.77 8.44
C GLY A 221 -12.09 6.74 8.16
N THR A 222 -11.43 7.85 8.48
CA THR A 222 -9.97 7.94 8.49
C THR A 222 -9.45 7.65 9.89
N ALA A 223 -8.26 7.08 10.00
CA ALA A 223 -7.60 6.77 11.26
C ALA A 223 -6.07 6.79 11.09
N THR A 224 -5.37 6.49 12.18
CA THR A 224 -3.98 6.04 12.11
C THR A 224 -3.87 4.58 12.56
N ILE A 225 -2.94 3.83 11.96
CA ILE A 225 -2.58 2.46 12.33
C ILE A 225 -1.05 2.46 12.48
N ASP A 226 -0.54 2.29 13.70
CA ASP A 226 0.89 2.45 14.02
C ASP A 226 1.43 3.81 13.59
N GLY A 227 0.63 4.87 13.77
CA GLY A 227 0.94 6.23 13.35
C GLY A 227 0.76 6.50 11.85
N ARG A 228 0.50 5.48 11.02
CA ARG A 228 0.29 5.63 9.58
C ARG A 228 -1.15 6.08 9.28
N PRO A 229 -1.38 7.18 8.54
CA PRO A 229 -2.70 7.55 8.07
C PRO A 229 -3.32 6.47 7.18
N CYS A 230 -4.53 6.02 7.50
CA CYS A 230 -5.26 4.98 6.78
C CYS A 230 -6.75 5.33 6.70
N ALA A 231 -7.46 4.72 5.75
CA ALA A 231 -8.92 4.63 5.79
C ALA A 231 -9.33 3.23 6.26
N VAL A 232 -10.40 3.16 7.05
CA VAL A 232 -10.95 1.89 7.53
C VAL A 232 -12.44 1.86 7.25
N LEU A 233 -12.92 0.75 6.70
CA LEU A 233 -14.33 0.47 6.46
C LEU A 233 -14.67 -0.89 7.06
N SER A 234 -15.86 -1.03 7.62
CA SER A 234 -16.39 -2.31 8.12
C SER A 234 -17.88 -2.34 7.90
N TYR A 235 -18.35 -3.37 7.19
CA TYR A 235 -19.76 -3.73 7.31
C TYR A 235 -20.06 -4.21 8.73
N ASP A 236 -21.26 -3.94 9.21
CA ASP A 236 -21.78 -4.42 10.48
C ASP A 236 -22.84 -5.48 10.23
N TYR A 237 -22.46 -6.75 10.41
CA TYR A 237 -23.37 -7.87 10.18
C TYR A 237 -24.60 -7.86 11.11
N MET A 238 -24.51 -7.20 12.27
CA MET A 238 -25.66 -7.05 13.17
C MET A 238 -26.75 -6.15 12.56
N VAL A 239 -26.42 -5.37 11.54
CA VAL A 239 -27.37 -4.51 10.81
C VAL A 239 -27.69 -5.16 9.47
N MET A 240 -28.87 -5.79 9.39
CA MET A 240 -29.39 -6.39 8.15
C MET A 240 -28.39 -7.33 7.46
N ALA A 241 -27.69 -8.17 8.22
CA ALA A 241 -26.70 -9.13 7.74
C ALA A 241 -25.55 -8.49 6.92
N GLY A 242 -25.18 -7.24 7.22
CA GLY A 242 -24.10 -6.52 6.53
C GLY A 242 -24.39 -6.25 5.06
N THR A 243 -25.67 -6.27 4.67
CA THR A 243 -26.08 -6.04 3.28
C THR A 243 -25.88 -4.60 2.85
N GLN A 244 -25.62 -4.40 1.55
CA GLN A 244 -25.26 -3.14 0.94
C GLN A 244 -26.52 -2.37 0.54
N GLY A 245 -26.90 -1.38 1.35
CA GLY A 245 -28.00 -0.44 1.08
C GLY A 245 -27.55 0.78 0.25
N MET A 246 -28.50 1.57 -0.24
CA MET A 246 -28.22 2.74 -1.08
C MET A 246 -27.47 3.85 -0.35
N ARG A 247 -27.80 4.08 0.93
CA ARG A 247 -27.10 5.08 1.75
C ARG A 247 -25.72 4.55 2.17
N GLY A 248 -25.59 3.24 2.40
CA GLY A 248 -24.34 2.51 2.58
C GLY A 248 -23.41 2.65 1.39
N HIS A 249 -23.90 2.44 0.17
CA HIS A 249 -23.13 2.67 -1.07
C HIS A 249 -22.64 4.11 -1.20
N ARG A 250 -23.52 5.10 -0.97
CA ARG A 250 -23.10 6.52 -0.96
C ARG A 250 -22.02 6.80 0.08
N LYS A 251 -22.08 6.13 1.24
CA LYS A 251 -21.07 6.25 2.30
C LYS A 251 -19.75 5.60 1.89
N SER A 252 -19.76 4.39 1.33
CA SER A 252 -18.54 3.73 0.83
C SER A 252 -17.91 4.54 -0.30
N ASP A 253 -18.70 5.01 -1.26
CA ASP A 253 -18.21 5.85 -2.38
C ASP A 253 -17.49 7.08 -1.83
N ARG A 254 -18.15 7.80 -0.91
CA ARG A 254 -17.59 8.99 -0.28
C ARG A 254 -16.27 8.69 0.44
N LEU A 255 -16.16 7.56 1.14
CA LEU A 255 -14.97 7.15 1.88
C LEU A 255 -13.84 6.70 0.96
N ILE A 256 -14.13 5.93 -0.10
CA ILE A 256 -13.17 5.53 -1.12
C ILE A 256 -12.59 6.78 -1.80
N GLU A 257 -13.42 7.76 -2.13
CA GLU A 257 -12.95 9.04 -2.67
C GLU A 257 -12.15 9.90 -1.65
N VAL A 258 -12.41 9.78 -0.33
CA VAL A 258 -11.51 10.38 0.67
C VAL A 258 -10.16 9.71 0.59
N ALA A 259 -10.14 8.38 0.64
CA ALA A 259 -8.92 7.60 0.63
C ALA A 259 -8.07 7.89 -0.61
N ASP A 260 -8.69 7.96 -1.78
CA ASP A 260 -8.03 8.32 -3.04
C ASP A 260 -7.37 9.70 -2.97
N ARG A 261 -8.15 10.75 -2.65
CA ARG A 261 -7.65 12.14 -2.59
C ARG A 261 -6.58 12.37 -1.53
N MET A 262 -6.57 11.55 -0.48
CA MET A 262 -5.58 11.60 0.59
C MET A 262 -4.46 10.56 0.41
N SER A 263 -4.51 9.76 -0.65
CA SER A 263 -3.60 8.64 -0.92
C SER A 263 -3.44 7.70 0.28
N LEU A 264 -4.54 7.35 0.94
CA LEU A 264 -4.56 6.48 2.12
C LEU A 264 -4.64 5.00 1.72
N PRO A 265 -3.80 4.13 2.30
CA PRO A 265 -4.08 2.70 2.37
C PRO A 265 -5.45 2.44 3.01
N VAL A 266 -6.13 1.39 2.58
CA VAL A 266 -7.49 1.06 3.04
C VAL A 266 -7.59 -0.36 3.56
N VAL A 267 -8.10 -0.52 4.78
CA VAL A 267 -8.52 -1.81 5.34
C VAL A 267 -10.04 -1.88 5.33
N PHE A 268 -10.60 -2.90 4.69
CA PHE A 268 -12.04 -3.10 4.56
C PHE A 268 -12.47 -4.46 5.13
N PHE A 269 -13.20 -4.47 6.24
CA PHE A 269 -13.91 -5.66 6.73
C PHE A 269 -15.17 -5.87 5.90
N THR A 270 -15.17 -6.90 5.07
CA THR A 270 -16.13 -7.07 3.97
C THR A 270 -17.31 -7.99 4.31
N GLU A 271 -17.48 -8.42 5.56
CA GLU A 271 -18.56 -9.33 5.95
C GLU A 271 -19.95 -8.80 5.55
N GLY A 272 -20.70 -9.58 4.75
CA GLY A 272 -22.08 -9.27 4.43
C GLY A 272 -22.68 -10.13 3.31
N GLY A 273 -24.00 -10.01 3.16
CA GLY A 273 -24.81 -10.81 2.22
C GLY A 273 -24.99 -10.22 0.81
N GLY A 274 -24.31 -9.12 0.46
CA GLY A 274 -24.47 -8.45 -0.84
C GLY A 274 -25.56 -7.38 -0.85
N GLY A 275 -26.08 -7.07 -2.04
CA GLY A 275 -27.03 -5.98 -2.26
C GLY A 275 -28.33 -6.15 -1.46
N ARG A 276 -28.79 -5.05 -0.85
CA ARG A 276 -30.02 -5.04 -0.04
C ARG A 276 -31.25 -4.82 -0.93
N PRO A 277 -32.24 -5.73 -0.93
CA PRO A 277 -33.37 -5.65 -1.87
C PRO A 277 -34.47 -4.64 -1.46
N ASN A 278 -34.53 -4.25 -0.18
CA ASN A 278 -35.71 -3.60 0.39
C ASN A 278 -35.54 -2.10 0.69
N ASP A 279 -34.64 -1.40 0.01
CA ASP A 279 -34.48 0.06 0.15
C ASP A 279 -35.53 0.81 -0.70
N THR A 280 -36.67 1.14 -0.09
CA THR A 280 -37.89 1.63 -0.76
C THR A 280 -37.90 3.13 -1.09
N ASP A 281 -37.00 3.92 -0.51
CA ASP A 281 -37.04 5.38 -0.63
C ASP A 281 -36.51 5.88 -1.99
N TYR A 282 -35.68 5.06 -2.65
CA TYR A 282 -35.12 5.37 -3.95
C TYR A 282 -35.95 4.71 -5.07
N PRO A 283 -36.19 5.39 -6.21
CA PRO A 283 -36.81 4.79 -7.38
C PRO A 283 -35.79 3.90 -8.12
N ILE A 284 -35.35 2.82 -7.47
CA ILE A 284 -34.39 1.88 -8.04
C ILE A 284 -35.10 1.02 -9.09
N VAL A 285 -34.49 0.91 -10.26
CA VAL A 285 -34.86 -0.10 -11.27
C VAL A 285 -33.85 -1.24 -11.24
N SER A 286 -32.57 -0.96 -11.52
CA SER A 286 -31.50 -1.97 -11.53
C SER A 286 -30.37 -1.68 -10.54
N ALA A 287 -30.13 -0.40 -10.20
CA ALA A 287 -28.95 0.05 -9.43
C ALA A 287 -27.59 -0.39 -10.01
N LEU A 288 -27.52 -0.70 -11.31
CA LEU A 288 -26.25 -1.06 -11.97
C LEU A 288 -25.33 0.15 -12.25
N ASP A 289 -25.81 1.36 -11.95
CA ASP A 289 -25.07 2.62 -12.05
C ASP A 289 -24.24 2.95 -10.80
N LEU A 290 -24.34 2.12 -9.74
CA LEU A 290 -23.52 2.24 -8.54
C LEU A 290 -22.02 2.17 -8.86
N GLN A 291 -21.24 3.05 -8.25
CA GLN A 291 -19.82 3.22 -8.55
C GLN A 291 -18.88 2.51 -7.56
N SER A 292 -19.37 2.03 -6.42
CA SER A 292 -18.53 1.54 -5.30
C SER A 292 -17.49 0.51 -5.71
N PHE A 293 -17.87 -0.46 -6.54
CA PHE A 293 -16.97 -1.51 -6.99
C PHE A 293 -15.86 -0.97 -7.90
N ALA A 294 -16.23 -0.11 -8.85
CA ALA A 294 -15.28 0.51 -9.78
C ALA A 294 -14.34 1.48 -9.06
N LEU A 295 -14.87 2.32 -8.16
CA LEU A 295 -14.07 3.23 -7.34
C LEU A 295 -13.06 2.48 -6.47
N TRP A 296 -13.49 1.40 -5.83
CA TRP A 296 -12.61 0.55 -5.02
C TRP A 296 -11.53 -0.12 -5.88
N ALA A 297 -11.92 -0.70 -7.01
CA ALA A 297 -11.01 -1.38 -7.92
C ALA A 297 -9.99 -0.43 -8.57
N ALA A 298 -10.32 0.86 -8.68
CA ALA A 298 -9.47 1.88 -9.30
C ALA A 298 -8.50 2.59 -8.34
N LEU A 299 -8.56 2.33 -7.03
CA LEU A 299 -7.58 2.90 -6.09
C LEU A 299 -6.17 2.40 -6.41
N ASP A 300 -5.23 3.34 -6.50
CA ASP A 300 -3.79 3.06 -6.64
C ASP A 300 -3.11 2.77 -5.29
N THR A 301 -3.79 3.02 -4.16
CA THR A 301 -3.26 2.79 -2.82
C THR A 301 -3.45 1.34 -2.37
N PRO A 302 -2.64 0.85 -1.41
CA PRO A 302 -2.79 -0.50 -0.86
C PRO A 302 -4.20 -0.77 -0.34
N ARG A 303 -4.80 -1.87 -0.81
CA ARG A 303 -6.15 -2.33 -0.42
C ARG A 303 -6.08 -3.68 0.26
N ILE A 304 -6.55 -3.75 1.50
CA ILE A 304 -6.61 -4.98 2.28
C ILE A 304 -8.08 -5.27 2.60
N ALA A 305 -8.54 -6.46 2.24
CA ALA A 305 -9.84 -6.96 2.65
C ALA A 305 -9.68 -7.96 3.80
N VAL A 306 -10.44 -7.76 4.87
CA VAL A 306 -10.60 -8.74 5.94
C VAL A 306 -11.94 -9.42 5.78
N VAL A 307 -11.93 -10.75 5.84
CA VAL A 307 -13.09 -11.61 5.67
C VAL A 307 -13.26 -12.47 6.92
N SER A 308 -14.33 -12.20 7.67
CA SER A 308 -14.85 -13.11 8.68
C SER A 308 -16.31 -13.40 8.43
N GLY A 309 -16.73 -14.64 8.66
CA GLY A 309 -18.09 -15.09 8.42
C GLY A 309 -18.50 -15.05 6.95
N ARG A 310 -19.69 -14.51 6.66
CA ARG A 310 -20.28 -14.61 5.31
C ARG A 310 -19.91 -13.40 4.46
N CYS A 311 -19.42 -13.62 3.26
CA CYS A 311 -19.10 -12.55 2.32
C CYS A 311 -19.56 -12.97 0.92
N PHE A 312 -20.73 -12.48 0.51
CA PHE A 312 -21.36 -12.88 -0.74
C PHE A 312 -21.67 -11.72 -1.68
N ALA A 313 -21.74 -12.02 -2.98
CA ALA A 313 -22.10 -11.07 -4.02
C ALA A 313 -21.25 -9.80 -3.97
N GLY A 314 -21.84 -8.60 -3.85
CA GLY A 314 -21.10 -7.35 -3.87
C GLY A 314 -20.07 -7.22 -2.73
N ASN A 315 -20.29 -7.85 -1.58
CA ASN A 315 -19.29 -7.92 -0.51
C ASN A 315 -18.06 -8.73 -0.96
N ALA A 316 -18.28 -9.89 -1.59
CA ALA A 316 -17.23 -10.73 -2.14
C ALA A 316 -16.48 -10.05 -3.30
N VAL A 317 -17.17 -9.25 -4.12
CA VAL A 317 -16.54 -8.44 -5.19
C VAL A 317 -15.59 -7.41 -4.59
N LEU A 318 -15.98 -6.71 -3.51
CA LEU A 318 -15.08 -5.78 -2.82
C LEU A 318 -13.85 -6.50 -2.26
N ALA A 319 -14.04 -7.67 -1.64
CA ALA A 319 -12.92 -8.49 -1.17
C ALA A 319 -12.00 -8.96 -2.31
N GLY A 320 -12.58 -9.46 -3.40
CA GLY A 320 -11.86 -9.95 -4.57
C GLY A 320 -11.06 -8.85 -5.29
N CYS A 321 -11.54 -7.60 -5.26
CA CYS A 321 -10.85 -6.45 -5.84
C CYS A 321 -9.76 -5.85 -4.94
N ALA A 322 -9.55 -6.35 -3.71
CA ALA A 322 -8.44 -5.92 -2.87
C ALA A 322 -7.09 -6.42 -3.40
N ASP A 323 -5.99 -5.83 -2.95
CA ASP A 323 -4.66 -6.36 -3.25
C ASP A 323 -4.40 -7.65 -2.46
N LEU A 324 -4.79 -7.65 -1.18
CA LEU A 324 -4.66 -8.79 -0.25
C LEU A 324 -5.97 -9.08 0.49
N ARG A 325 -6.24 -10.37 0.72
CA ARG A 325 -7.40 -10.91 1.42
C ARG A 325 -6.94 -11.74 2.61
N ILE A 326 -7.32 -11.29 3.80
CA ILE A 326 -7.10 -11.97 5.08
C ILE A 326 -8.41 -12.63 5.48
N ALA A 327 -8.40 -13.92 5.77
CA ALA A 327 -9.59 -14.67 6.15
C ALA A 327 -9.42 -15.48 7.42
N THR A 328 -10.51 -15.57 8.17
CA THR A 328 -10.67 -16.43 9.35
C THR A 328 -11.28 -17.77 8.93
N PRO A 329 -11.04 -18.89 9.64
CA PRO A 329 -11.28 -20.24 9.13
C PRO A 329 -12.77 -20.54 8.86
N GLU A 330 -13.68 -19.86 9.56
CA GLU A 330 -15.13 -20.00 9.39
C GLU A 330 -15.70 -19.21 8.21
N ALA A 331 -14.86 -18.40 7.54
CA ALA A 331 -15.31 -17.54 6.46
C ALA A 331 -15.82 -18.34 5.24
N ASN A 332 -16.77 -17.73 4.54
CA ASN A 332 -17.32 -18.25 3.29
C ASN A 332 -17.42 -17.12 2.28
N LEU A 333 -16.74 -17.25 1.15
CA LEU A 333 -16.69 -16.24 0.09
C LEU A 333 -17.26 -16.76 -1.22
N GLY A 334 -18.19 -16.03 -1.81
CA GLY A 334 -18.76 -16.43 -3.10
C GLY A 334 -19.44 -15.31 -3.86
N MET A 335 -19.42 -15.41 -5.19
CA MET A 335 -20.11 -14.45 -6.07
C MET A 335 -21.63 -14.44 -5.88
N ALA A 336 -22.20 -15.48 -5.27
CA ALA A 336 -23.62 -15.59 -4.97
C ALA A 336 -23.81 -16.20 -3.57
N GLY A 337 -24.76 -15.66 -2.81
CA GLY A 337 -25.22 -16.29 -1.57
C GLY A 337 -26.33 -17.33 -1.85
N PRO A 338 -26.78 -18.09 -0.83
CA PRO A 338 -27.75 -19.18 -0.99
C PRO A 338 -29.00 -18.81 -1.78
N ALA A 339 -29.62 -17.66 -1.44
CA ALA A 339 -30.85 -17.21 -2.07
C ALA A 339 -30.69 -16.94 -3.59
N MET A 340 -29.50 -16.46 -4.01
CA MET A 340 -29.21 -16.19 -5.42
C MET A 340 -28.94 -17.49 -6.19
N ILE A 341 -28.26 -18.45 -5.58
CA ILE A 341 -28.02 -19.78 -6.17
C ILE A 341 -29.34 -20.52 -6.38
N ALA A 342 -30.18 -20.56 -5.34
CA ALA A 342 -31.50 -21.16 -5.41
C ALA A 342 -32.40 -20.44 -6.44
N GLY A 343 -32.39 -19.11 -6.43
CA GLY A 343 -33.12 -18.29 -7.41
C GLY A 343 -32.68 -18.51 -8.86
N GLY A 344 -31.43 -18.93 -9.08
CA GLY A 344 -30.89 -19.31 -10.38
C GLY A 344 -31.19 -20.75 -10.81
N GLY A 345 -31.87 -21.55 -9.97
CA GLY A 345 -32.18 -22.96 -10.25
C GLY A 345 -30.99 -23.90 -10.14
N LEU A 346 -29.93 -23.50 -9.44
CA LEU A 346 -28.69 -24.28 -9.28
C LEU A 346 -28.70 -25.21 -8.06
N GLY A 347 -29.81 -25.21 -7.31
CA GLY A 347 -30.01 -26.01 -6.10
C GLY A 347 -29.95 -25.20 -4.82
N ASP A 348 -30.26 -25.86 -3.71
CA ASP A 348 -30.25 -25.28 -2.37
C ASP A 348 -28.97 -25.69 -1.64
N TYR A 349 -28.18 -24.69 -1.24
CA TYR A 349 -26.93 -24.90 -0.52
C TYR A 349 -26.94 -24.11 0.79
N PRO A 350 -26.44 -24.69 1.89
CA PRO A 350 -26.18 -23.93 3.08
C PRO A 350 -25.03 -22.93 2.81
N PRO A 351 -25.01 -21.76 3.49
CA PRO A 351 -23.93 -20.78 3.35
C PRO A 351 -22.50 -21.37 3.51
N GLU A 352 -22.34 -22.41 4.33
CA GLU A 352 -21.08 -23.11 4.63
C GLU A 352 -20.53 -23.93 3.45
N ALA A 353 -21.38 -24.26 2.48
CA ALA A 353 -20.97 -24.99 1.28
C ALA A 353 -20.49 -24.04 0.16
N ILE A 354 -20.53 -22.72 0.38
CA ILE A 354 -20.26 -21.73 -0.65
C ILE A 354 -18.91 -21.08 -0.36
N GLY A 355 -17.88 -21.58 -1.02
CA GLY A 355 -16.52 -21.07 -0.95
C GLY A 355 -15.93 -21.11 0.46
N PRO A 356 -15.83 -22.30 1.08
CA PRO A 356 -15.14 -22.47 2.34
C PRO A 356 -13.65 -22.12 2.20
N VAL A 357 -13.04 -21.62 3.29
CA VAL A 357 -11.64 -21.15 3.30
C VAL A 357 -10.66 -22.14 2.71
N ALA A 358 -10.75 -23.43 3.03
CA ALA A 358 -9.82 -24.44 2.51
C ALA A 358 -9.79 -24.50 0.97
N GLU A 359 -10.95 -24.37 0.32
CA GLU A 359 -11.02 -24.34 -1.15
C GLU A 359 -10.51 -23.01 -1.71
N GLN A 360 -10.84 -21.90 -1.04
CA GLN A 360 -10.43 -20.56 -1.48
C GLN A 360 -8.94 -20.26 -1.21
N ALA A 361 -8.32 -20.94 -0.25
CA ALA A 361 -6.88 -20.91 -0.04
C ALA A 361 -6.16 -21.77 -1.09
N ALA A 362 -6.67 -22.98 -1.35
CA ALA A 362 -6.09 -23.90 -2.33
C ALA A 362 -6.17 -23.41 -3.78
N ASN A 363 -7.13 -22.53 -4.11
CA ASN A 363 -7.29 -21.96 -5.45
C ASN A 363 -6.70 -20.54 -5.61
N GLY A 364 -6.04 -20.02 -4.57
CA GLY A 364 -5.34 -18.72 -4.61
C GLY A 364 -6.21 -17.49 -4.40
N VAL A 365 -7.51 -17.64 -4.08
CA VAL A 365 -8.39 -16.51 -3.74
C VAL A 365 -7.99 -15.88 -2.40
N LEU A 366 -7.56 -16.65 -1.41
CA LEU A 366 -7.15 -16.13 -0.10
C LEU A 366 -5.64 -16.03 0.02
N ASP A 367 -5.14 -14.88 0.48
CA ASP A 367 -3.70 -14.66 0.62
C ASP A 367 -3.16 -15.05 1.98
N ILE A 368 -3.90 -14.74 3.04
CA ILE A 368 -3.52 -15.01 4.43
C ILE A 368 -4.72 -15.64 5.13
N VAL A 369 -4.52 -16.84 5.68
CA VAL A 369 -5.50 -17.50 6.55
C VAL A 369 -4.98 -17.43 7.97
N VAL A 370 -5.78 -16.87 8.86
CA VAL A 370 -5.47 -16.68 10.29
C VAL A 370 -6.42 -17.50 11.15
N ALA A 371 -6.17 -17.61 12.45
CA ALA A 371 -7.00 -18.38 13.38
C ALA A 371 -8.32 -17.70 13.73
N ASP A 372 -8.34 -16.37 13.88
CA ASP A 372 -9.52 -15.61 14.32
C ASP A 372 -9.47 -14.13 13.93
N GLU A 373 -10.50 -13.36 14.31
CA GLU A 373 -10.62 -11.93 14.01
C GLU A 373 -9.52 -11.08 14.68
N ALA A 374 -8.91 -11.54 15.78
CA ALA A 374 -7.80 -10.84 16.44
C ALA A 374 -6.54 -10.93 15.61
N GLU A 375 -6.20 -12.15 15.20
CA GLU A 375 -5.06 -12.39 14.35
C GLU A 375 -5.26 -11.75 12.97
N ALA A 376 -6.51 -11.63 12.48
CA ALA A 376 -6.80 -10.91 11.24
C ALA A 376 -6.44 -9.41 11.33
N VAL A 377 -6.72 -8.79 12.47
CA VAL A 377 -6.32 -7.39 12.74
C VAL A 377 -4.80 -7.28 12.80
N GLU A 378 -4.13 -8.14 13.55
CA GLU A 378 -2.66 -8.12 13.64
C GLU A 378 -1.99 -8.39 12.28
N ALA A 379 -2.53 -9.30 11.48
CA ALA A 379 -2.06 -9.54 10.11
C ALA A 379 -2.23 -8.29 9.24
N ALA A 380 -3.36 -7.58 9.34
CA ALA A 380 -3.57 -6.33 8.61
C ALA A 380 -2.57 -5.24 9.04
N ARG A 381 -2.27 -5.11 10.34
CA ARG A 381 -1.27 -4.19 10.88
C ARG A 381 0.13 -4.53 10.35
N ARG A 382 0.53 -5.81 10.44
CA ARG A 382 1.82 -6.30 9.94
C ARG A 382 2.00 -6.05 8.45
N VAL A 383 0.99 -6.37 7.64
CA VAL A 383 1.02 -6.16 6.19
C VAL A 383 1.14 -4.68 5.83
N LEU A 384 0.43 -3.80 6.54
CA LEU A 384 0.60 -2.35 6.37
C LEU A 384 2.00 -1.90 6.77
N GLY A 385 2.61 -2.52 7.78
CA GLY A 385 3.96 -2.25 8.26
C GLY A 385 5.02 -2.23 7.16
N TYR A 386 4.94 -3.13 6.16
CA TYR A 386 5.88 -3.14 5.04
C TYR A 386 5.84 -1.88 4.15
N LEU A 387 4.85 -1.00 4.33
CA LEU A 387 4.77 0.29 3.66
C LEU A 387 5.62 1.37 4.33
N ASP A 388 6.06 1.16 5.59
CA ASP A 388 7.10 1.98 6.20
C ASP A 388 8.38 1.70 5.45
N GLY A 389 8.97 2.70 4.79
CA GLY A 389 10.23 2.50 4.08
C GLY A 389 11.36 1.97 4.99
N PRO A 390 12.57 1.82 4.46
CA PRO A 390 13.69 1.21 5.18
C PRO A 390 13.89 1.80 6.60
N GLY A 391 13.81 0.93 7.62
CA GLY A 391 14.09 1.24 9.01
C GLY A 391 15.59 1.23 9.35
N GLU A 392 15.92 1.43 10.62
CA GLU A 392 17.25 1.12 11.13
C GLU A 392 17.43 -0.40 11.19
N GLY A 393 18.67 -0.89 11.01
CA GLY A 393 18.98 -2.29 10.71
C GLY A 393 18.30 -3.36 11.59
N GLY A 394 18.27 -4.59 11.08
CA GLY A 394 17.47 -5.68 11.64
C GLY A 394 18.31 -6.87 12.13
N VAL A 395 17.80 -7.59 13.14
CA VAL A 395 18.43 -8.81 13.65
C VAL A 395 18.08 -9.98 12.73
N PRO A 396 19.06 -10.70 12.14
CA PRO A 396 18.76 -11.85 11.29
C PRO A 396 18.06 -12.97 12.07
N GLY A 397 17.18 -13.72 11.40
CA GLY A 397 16.49 -14.86 11.99
C GLY A 397 17.41 -16.04 12.35
N ALA A 398 18.58 -16.15 11.69
CA ALA A 398 19.59 -17.16 11.98
C ALA A 398 21.01 -16.61 11.86
N ASP A 399 21.99 -17.31 12.43
CA ASP A 399 23.41 -17.06 12.16
C ASP A 399 23.69 -17.28 10.66
N PRO A 400 24.20 -16.27 9.92
CA PRO A 400 24.52 -16.42 8.50
C PRO A 400 25.45 -17.59 8.19
N ALA A 401 26.30 -18.02 9.13
CA ALA A 401 27.19 -19.16 8.94
C ALA A 401 26.45 -20.47 8.61
N TRP A 402 25.20 -20.63 9.08
CA TRP A 402 24.38 -21.82 8.81
C TRP A 402 24.03 -21.98 7.32
N LEU A 403 23.97 -20.87 6.56
CA LEU A 403 23.62 -20.89 5.13
C LEU A 403 24.60 -21.71 4.29
N ARG A 404 25.84 -21.87 4.75
CA ARG A 404 26.87 -22.71 4.10
C ARG A 404 26.50 -24.19 4.06
N SER A 405 25.60 -24.63 4.94
CA SER A 405 25.11 -26.00 5.06
C SER A 405 23.58 -26.12 4.90
N ALA A 406 22.92 -25.06 4.42
CA ALA A 406 21.46 -25.04 4.30
C ALA A 406 20.93 -25.96 3.18
N LEU A 407 21.72 -26.23 2.14
CA LEU A 407 21.32 -27.11 1.04
C LEU A 407 21.81 -28.55 1.27
N PRO A 408 21.07 -29.57 0.79
CA PRO A 408 21.53 -30.95 0.81
C PRO A 408 22.79 -31.16 -0.05
N ASP A 409 23.70 -32.02 0.40
CA ASP A 409 24.91 -32.41 -0.35
C ASP A 409 24.57 -33.07 -1.70
N GLN A 410 23.44 -33.78 -1.78
CA GLN A 410 23.01 -34.47 -2.98
C GLN A 410 22.23 -33.51 -3.90
N ASP A 411 22.77 -33.31 -5.11
CA ASP A 411 22.23 -32.41 -6.15
C ASP A 411 20.74 -32.63 -6.48
N ARG A 412 20.26 -33.89 -6.41
CA ARG A 412 18.87 -34.27 -6.71
C ARG A 412 17.93 -34.26 -5.51
N ALA A 413 18.45 -34.08 -4.29
CA ALA A 413 17.61 -34.09 -3.10
C ALA A 413 16.75 -32.82 -3.06
N ALA A 414 15.46 -33.00 -2.83
CA ALA A 414 14.58 -31.89 -2.53
C ALA A 414 14.92 -31.28 -1.16
N PHE A 415 14.65 -29.99 -1.00
CA PHE A 415 14.77 -29.25 0.24
C PHE A 415 13.66 -28.21 0.36
N ASP A 416 13.35 -27.86 1.60
CA ASP A 416 12.39 -26.81 1.95
C ASP A 416 13.09 -25.44 1.98
N VAL A 417 12.59 -24.49 1.20
CA VAL A 417 13.14 -23.13 1.14
C VAL A 417 12.69 -22.24 2.31
N VAL A 418 11.67 -22.65 3.08
CA VAL A 418 11.12 -21.86 4.18
C VAL A 418 12.18 -21.52 5.25
N PRO A 419 12.96 -22.48 5.80
CA PRO A 419 14.01 -22.16 6.78
C PRO A 419 15.11 -21.25 6.23
N LEU A 420 15.35 -21.29 4.91
CA LEU A 420 16.33 -20.43 4.25
C LEU A 420 15.81 -18.99 4.20
N ILE A 421 14.54 -18.80 3.86
CA ILE A 421 13.88 -17.48 3.87
C ILE A 421 13.87 -16.90 5.28
N GLU A 422 13.46 -17.67 6.29
CA GLU A 422 13.45 -17.24 7.70
C GLU A 422 14.86 -16.89 8.20
N GLY A 423 15.88 -17.66 7.79
CA GLY A 423 17.27 -17.37 8.15
C GLY A 423 17.85 -16.12 7.48
N LEU A 424 17.41 -15.80 6.26
CA LEU A 424 17.82 -14.58 5.55
C LEU A 424 17.08 -13.33 6.04
N ALA A 425 15.81 -13.47 6.38
CA ALA A 425 14.95 -12.40 6.85
C ALA A 425 15.33 -11.92 8.27
N ASP A 426 14.81 -10.77 8.65
CA ASP A 426 14.82 -10.30 10.03
C ASP A 426 13.92 -11.22 10.87
N ALA A 427 14.31 -11.47 12.11
CA ALA A 427 13.56 -12.32 13.03
C ALA A 427 12.10 -11.83 13.14
N ASP A 428 11.15 -12.76 13.08
CA ASP A 428 9.70 -12.52 13.16
C ASP A 428 9.12 -11.54 12.11
N SER A 429 9.85 -11.28 11.02
CA SER A 429 9.45 -10.32 9.99
C SER A 429 8.70 -10.93 8.80
N VAL A 430 8.61 -12.26 8.70
CA VAL A 430 8.06 -12.93 7.51
C VAL A 430 6.53 -13.03 7.59
N THR A 431 5.85 -12.55 6.55
CA THR A 431 4.42 -12.81 6.28
C THR A 431 4.28 -13.63 5.01
N TRP A 432 3.90 -14.89 5.16
CA TRP A 432 3.65 -15.81 4.04
C TRP A 432 2.38 -15.44 3.28
N LEU A 433 2.44 -15.47 1.95
CA LEU A 433 1.30 -15.18 1.08
C LEU A 433 0.95 -16.41 0.21
N ARG A 434 -0.33 -16.77 0.21
CA ARG A 434 -0.92 -17.87 -0.57
C ARG A 434 -0.13 -19.19 -0.42
N PRO A 435 0.19 -19.67 0.80
CA PRO A 435 1.00 -20.89 0.97
C PRO A 435 0.34 -22.16 0.42
N GLU A 436 -1.00 -22.19 0.37
CA GLU A 436 -1.78 -23.37 -0.05
C GLU A 436 -2.01 -23.48 -1.57
N TRP A 437 -1.68 -22.43 -2.34
CA TRP A 437 -1.83 -22.41 -3.80
C TRP A 437 -0.48 -22.41 -4.50
N ALA A 438 -0.29 -23.31 -5.47
CA ALA A 438 0.97 -23.51 -6.20
C ALA A 438 2.22 -23.54 -5.29
N PRO A 439 2.32 -24.53 -4.38
CA PRO A 439 3.34 -24.55 -3.31
C PRO A 439 4.79 -24.67 -3.82
N GLU A 440 5.00 -25.05 -5.08
CA GLU A 440 6.32 -25.03 -5.75
C GLU A 440 6.93 -23.63 -5.92
N VAL A 441 6.13 -22.57 -5.73
CA VAL A 441 6.60 -21.18 -5.67
C VAL A 441 6.10 -20.55 -4.38
N VAL A 442 7.06 -20.13 -3.56
CA VAL A 442 6.83 -19.48 -2.27
C VAL A 442 6.88 -17.96 -2.48
N THR A 443 5.90 -17.27 -1.89
CA THR A 443 5.81 -15.80 -1.90
C THR A 443 5.61 -15.29 -0.49
N ALA A 444 6.37 -14.28 -0.09
CA ALA A 444 6.27 -13.69 1.24
C ALA A 444 6.64 -12.20 1.21
N PHE A 445 6.09 -11.43 2.14
CA PHE A 445 6.71 -10.18 2.55
C PHE A 445 7.63 -10.43 3.74
N ALA A 446 8.75 -9.70 3.80
CA ALA A 446 9.73 -9.82 4.86
C ALA A 446 10.53 -8.52 4.99
N GLU A 447 11.36 -8.44 6.03
CA GLU A 447 12.39 -7.41 6.14
C GLU A 447 13.77 -8.05 6.05
N ILE A 448 14.71 -7.38 5.39
CA ILE A 448 16.14 -7.71 5.47
C ILE A 448 16.90 -6.45 5.86
N ASP A 449 17.49 -6.48 7.05
CA ASP A 449 18.24 -5.37 7.64
C ASP A 449 17.39 -4.09 7.71
N GLY A 450 16.13 -4.25 8.17
CA GLY A 450 15.12 -3.21 8.28
C GLY A 450 14.52 -2.76 6.95
N ILE A 451 14.83 -3.43 5.82
CA ILE A 451 14.31 -3.07 4.50
C ILE A 451 13.12 -3.98 4.16
N PRO A 452 11.88 -3.45 4.09
CA PRO A 452 10.73 -4.21 3.63
C PRO A 452 10.90 -4.64 2.17
N LEU A 453 10.60 -5.90 1.89
CA LEU A 453 10.75 -6.48 0.56
C LEU A 453 9.81 -7.66 0.33
N GLY A 454 9.61 -8.00 -0.94
CA GLY A 454 8.98 -9.23 -1.36
C GLY A 454 10.01 -10.33 -1.64
N ILE A 455 9.74 -11.55 -1.21
CA ILE A 455 10.55 -12.74 -1.50
C ILE A 455 9.76 -13.66 -2.43
N LEU A 456 10.37 -14.02 -3.55
CA LEU A 456 9.88 -15.02 -4.50
C LEU A 456 10.90 -16.18 -4.52
N ALA A 457 10.46 -17.41 -4.23
CA ALA A 457 11.39 -18.54 -4.14
C ALA A 457 10.83 -19.82 -4.74
N ASN A 458 11.69 -20.64 -5.36
CA ASN A 458 11.30 -21.99 -5.75
C ASN A 458 11.35 -22.94 -4.56
N GLN A 459 10.35 -23.80 -4.44
CA GLN A 459 10.25 -24.84 -3.42
C GLN A 459 10.48 -26.21 -4.06
N SER A 460 11.68 -26.75 -3.90
CA SER A 460 12.08 -27.98 -4.58
C SER A 460 11.36 -29.24 -4.06
N ALA A 461 10.77 -29.20 -2.87
CA ALA A 461 9.92 -30.27 -2.34
C ALA A 461 8.60 -30.45 -3.12
N HIS A 462 8.18 -29.45 -3.89
CA HIS A 462 6.96 -29.49 -4.69
C HIS A 462 7.29 -29.33 -6.18
N ASN A 463 6.89 -30.30 -7.01
CA ASN A 463 7.15 -30.30 -8.46
C ASN A 463 8.63 -30.03 -8.83
N ALA A 464 9.57 -30.39 -7.95
CA ALA A 464 10.98 -30.07 -8.07
C ALA A 464 11.28 -28.56 -8.24
N GLY A 465 10.38 -27.65 -7.85
CA GLY A 465 10.50 -26.20 -8.06
C GLY A 465 10.25 -25.75 -9.51
N ALA A 466 9.64 -26.61 -10.35
CA ALA A 466 9.28 -26.26 -11.71
C ALA A 466 8.10 -25.28 -11.74
N LEU A 467 8.13 -24.31 -12.67
CA LEU A 467 7.06 -23.33 -12.80
C LEU A 467 5.88 -23.93 -13.57
N THR A 468 4.83 -24.32 -12.85
CA THR A 468 3.54 -24.75 -13.43
C THR A 468 2.69 -23.56 -13.89
N ASN A 469 1.50 -23.85 -14.42
CA ASN A 469 0.53 -22.83 -14.83
C ASN A 469 0.18 -21.89 -13.67
N ASP A 470 -0.21 -22.46 -12.53
CA ASP A 470 -0.64 -21.71 -11.36
C ASP A 470 0.55 -21.06 -10.65
N ALA A 471 1.71 -21.72 -10.61
CA ALA A 471 2.93 -21.11 -10.08
C ALA A 471 3.37 -19.87 -10.87
N SER A 472 3.21 -19.91 -12.20
CA SER A 472 3.50 -18.76 -13.07
C SER A 472 2.52 -17.61 -12.82
N ASP A 473 1.24 -17.92 -12.59
CA ASP A 473 0.20 -16.93 -12.28
C ASP A 473 0.44 -16.29 -10.91
N LYS A 474 0.71 -17.11 -9.88
CA LYS A 474 1.08 -16.69 -8.52
C LYS A 474 2.30 -15.78 -8.52
N ALA A 475 3.35 -16.15 -9.24
CA ALA A 475 4.56 -15.35 -9.35
C ALA A 475 4.29 -14.02 -10.05
N ALA A 476 3.54 -14.02 -11.16
CA ALA A 476 3.17 -12.80 -11.87
C ALA A 476 2.38 -11.82 -10.98
N ASP A 477 1.35 -12.32 -10.29
CA ASP A 477 0.56 -11.53 -9.33
C ASP A 477 1.43 -10.92 -8.23
N PHE A 478 2.36 -11.71 -7.69
CA PHE A 478 3.22 -11.26 -6.59
C PHE A 478 4.21 -10.18 -7.05
N LEU A 479 4.81 -10.33 -8.24
CA LEU A 479 5.67 -9.30 -8.83
C LEU A 479 4.89 -8.01 -9.10
N GLU A 480 3.65 -8.12 -9.61
CA GLU A 480 2.77 -6.97 -9.81
C GLU A 480 2.35 -6.31 -8.49
N LEU A 481 2.10 -7.09 -7.45
CA LEU A 481 1.80 -6.59 -6.10
C LEU A 481 3.00 -5.80 -5.53
N CYS A 482 4.20 -6.38 -5.55
CA CYS A 482 5.42 -5.69 -5.12
C CYS A 482 5.64 -4.40 -5.92
N GLN A 483 5.43 -4.41 -7.24
CA GLN A 483 5.49 -3.22 -8.07
C GLN A 483 4.47 -2.14 -7.67
N ARG A 484 3.20 -2.52 -7.41
CA ARG A 484 2.15 -1.58 -6.98
C ARG A 484 2.48 -0.98 -5.61
N TRP A 485 2.89 -1.81 -4.67
CA TRP A 485 3.26 -1.40 -3.30
C TRP A 485 4.67 -0.82 -3.23
N SER A 486 5.34 -0.72 -4.37
CA SER A 486 6.70 -0.21 -4.54
C SER A 486 7.78 -1.02 -3.81
N LEU A 487 7.51 -2.24 -3.33
CA LEU A 487 8.46 -3.10 -2.62
C LEU A 487 9.54 -3.68 -3.56
N PRO A 488 10.82 -3.71 -3.16
CA PRO A 488 11.85 -4.41 -3.90
C PRO A 488 11.62 -5.92 -3.79
N VAL A 489 12.20 -6.68 -4.71
CA VAL A 489 12.03 -8.14 -4.78
C VAL A 489 13.36 -8.84 -4.63
N VAL A 490 13.41 -9.87 -3.79
CA VAL A 490 14.48 -10.86 -3.74
C VAL A 490 13.95 -12.16 -4.34
N SER A 491 14.64 -12.65 -5.37
CA SER A 491 14.29 -13.89 -6.07
C SER A 491 15.31 -14.99 -5.77
N LEU A 492 14.86 -16.04 -5.09
CA LEU A 492 15.67 -17.19 -4.70
C LEU A 492 15.42 -18.35 -5.66
N VAL A 493 16.39 -18.62 -6.54
CA VAL A 493 16.21 -19.48 -7.71
C VAL A 493 16.75 -20.88 -7.44
N ASP A 494 15.86 -21.88 -7.49
CA ASP A 494 16.19 -23.30 -7.57
C ASP A 494 15.16 -24.02 -8.45
N THR A 495 15.24 -23.80 -9.76
CA THR A 495 14.24 -24.28 -10.72
C THR A 495 14.85 -25.06 -11.88
N PRO A 496 14.21 -26.18 -12.30
CA PRO A 496 14.51 -26.84 -13.58
C PRO A 496 13.94 -26.09 -14.79
N GLY A 497 13.18 -25.00 -14.58
CA GLY A 497 12.52 -24.23 -15.63
C GLY A 497 10.99 -24.29 -15.51
N PHE A 498 10.31 -23.93 -16.61
CA PHE A 498 8.87 -24.17 -16.72
C PHE A 498 8.55 -25.67 -16.77
N MET A 499 7.40 -26.05 -16.25
CA MET A 499 6.85 -27.40 -16.44
C MET A 499 6.66 -27.66 -17.94
N VAL A 500 6.81 -28.92 -18.36
CA VAL A 500 6.73 -29.29 -19.79
C VAL A 500 5.84 -30.51 -19.99
N GLY A 501 5.39 -30.68 -21.23
CA GLY A 501 4.63 -31.84 -21.69
C GLY A 501 3.14 -31.54 -21.92
N PRO A 502 2.43 -32.41 -22.65
CA PRO A 502 1.06 -32.11 -23.10
C PRO A 502 0.09 -31.78 -21.96
N GLU A 503 0.22 -32.42 -20.81
CA GLU A 503 -0.64 -32.16 -19.64
C GLU A 503 -0.40 -30.76 -19.05
N ALA A 504 0.86 -30.31 -19.02
CA ALA A 504 1.20 -28.97 -18.56
C ALA A 504 0.65 -27.88 -19.49
N GLU A 505 0.54 -28.17 -20.79
CA GLU A 505 0.06 -27.21 -21.79
C GLU A 505 -1.46 -27.07 -21.83
N ARG A 506 -2.23 -28.12 -21.49
CA ARG A 506 -3.71 -28.12 -21.52
C ARG A 506 -4.38 -26.93 -20.81
N PRO A 507 -3.96 -26.51 -19.61
CA PRO A 507 -4.54 -25.33 -18.94
C PRO A 507 -4.10 -23.99 -19.54
N GLY A 508 -3.21 -23.98 -20.53
CA GLY A 508 -2.72 -22.76 -21.19
C GLY A 508 -1.44 -22.19 -20.60
N LEU A 509 -0.47 -23.04 -20.23
CA LEU A 509 0.80 -22.66 -19.60
C LEU A 509 1.53 -21.52 -20.32
N ILE A 510 1.60 -21.55 -21.66
CA ILE A 510 2.26 -20.49 -22.45
C ILE A 510 1.75 -19.10 -22.06
N ARG A 511 0.43 -18.95 -21.83
CA ARG A 511 -0.17 -17.65 -21.46
C ARG A 511 0.33 -17.19 -20.09
N GLN A 512 0.34 -18.08 -19.09
CA GLN A 512 0.76 -17.73 -17.72
C GLN A 512 2.27 -17.55 -17.60
N ALA A 513 3.06 -18.40 -18.27
CA ALA A 513 4.51 -18.22 -18.38
C ALA A 513 4.87 -16.87 -19.02
N ALA A 514 4.20 -16.49 -20.11
CA ALA A 514 4.39 -15.19 -20.76
C ALA A 514 3.97 -14.02 -19.86
N ARG A 515 2.89 -14.18 -19.07
CA ARG A 515 2.47 -13.18 -18.07
C ARG A 515 3.56 -12.96 -17.02
N MET A 516 4.11 -14.03 -16.44
CA MET A 516 5.21 -13.94 -15.47
C MET A 516 6.43 -13.22 -16.03
N VAL A 517 6.88 -13.58 -17.23
CA VAL A 517 8.00 -12.90 -17.90
C VAL A 517 7.68 -11.42 -18.12
N THR A 518 6.45 -11.10 -18.52
CA THR A 518 6.01 -9.70 -18.73
C THR A 518 5.99 -8.90 -17.43
N ALA A 519 5.49 -9.50 -16.34
CA ALA A 519 5.46 -8.87 -15.02
C ALA A 519 6.88 -8.53 -14.55
N GLY A 520 7.80 -9.51 -14.61
CA GLY A 520 9.21 -9.32 -14.28
C GLY A 520 9.91 -8.27 -15.15
N ALA A 521 9.68 -8.30 -16.46
CA ALA A 521 10.27 -7.33 -17.38
C ALA A 521 9.81 -5.89 -17.10
N ARG A 522 8.58 -5.70 -16.59
CA ARG A 522 7.98 -4.40 -16.30
C ARG A 522 8.31 -3.83 -14.91
N LEU A 523 9.01 -4.59 -14.06
CA LEU A 523 9.39 -4.10 -12.73
C LEU A 523 10.25 -2.83 -12.84
N THR A 524 9.85 -1.80 -12.10
CA THR A 524 10.66 -0.60 -11.87
C THR A 524 11.22 -0.55 -10.45
N VAL A 525 10.68 -1.37 -9.55
CA VAL A 525 11.26 -1.64 -8.24
C VAL A 525 12.55 -2.47 -8.38
N PRO A 526 13.52 -2.34 -7.46
CA PRO A 526 14.70 -3.18 -7.45
C PRO A 526 14.37 -4.67 -7.42
N LEU A 527 15.10 -5.46 -8.20
CA LEU A 527 15.10 -6.92 -8.14
C LEU A 527 16.52 -7.38 -7.84
N ILE A 528 16.70 -8.32 -6.92
CA ILE A 528 17.96 -9.02 -6.66
C ILE A 528 17.72 -10.52 -6.85
N GLY A 529 18.58 -11.17 -7.62
CA GLY A 529 18.52 -12.61 -7.88
C GLY A 529 19.61 -13.37 -7.13
N VAL A 530 19.26 -14.49 -6.52
CA VAL A 530 20.23 -15.41 -5.90
C VAL A 530 19.93 -16.83 -6.40
N VAL A 531 20.81 -17.38 -7.22
CA VAL A 531 20.71 -18.77 -7.70
C VAL A 531 21.30 -19.69 -6.64
N LEU A 532 20.42 -20.40 -5.93
CA LEU A 532 20.79 -21.27 -4.81
C LEU A 532 21.46 -22.55 -5.30
N ARG A 533 20.87 -23.19 -6.33
CA ARG A 533 21.37 -24.45 -6.88
C ARG A 533 21.06 -24.61 -8.36
N ARG A 534 19.80 -24.77 -8.77
CA ARG A 534 19.42 -24.99 -10.19
C ARG A 534 18.92 -23.69 -10.83
N GLY A 535 19.51 -23.29 -11.95
CA GLY A 535 19.07 -22.15 -12.75
C GLY A 535 18.91 -22.51 -14.23
N TYR A 536 17.81 -23.16 -14.60
CA TYR A 536 17.62 -23.66 -15.97
C TYR A 536 16.58 -22.92 -16.81
N GLY A 537 16.97 -22.65 -18.06
CA GLY A 537 16.11 -22.24 -19.16
C GLY A 537 15.30 -20.99 -18.91
N LEU A 538 14.19 -20.87 -19.66
CA LEU A 538 13.29 -19.72 -19.58
C LEU A 538 12.66 -19.54 -18.19
N GLY A 539 12.52 -20.61 -17.39
CA GLY A 539 11.96 -20.50 -16.05
C GLY A 539 12.90 -19.79 -15.07
N ALA A 540 14.20 -20.10 -15.11
CA ALA A 540 15.19 -19.34 -14.33
C ALA A 540 15.28 -17.89 -14.81
N GLN A 541 15.21 -17.64 -16.12
CA GLN A 541 15.12 -16.28 -16.64
C GLN A 541 13.86 -15.57 -16.12
N ALA A 542 12.69 -16.22 -16.12
CA ALA A 542 11.44 -15.64 -15.61
C ALA A 542 11.55 -15.29 -14.11
N MET A 543 12.13 -16.16 -13.29
CA MET A 543 12.40 -15.89 -11.86
C MET A 543 13.30 -14.66 -11.67
N LEU A 544 14.20 -14.39 -12.62
CA LEU A 544 15.12 -13.25 -12.60
C LEU A 544 14.57 -12.02 -13.36
N GLY A 545 13.28 -11.98 -13.69
CA GLY A 545 12.67 -10.84 -14.38
C GLY A 545 12.84 -10.84 -15.91
N GLY A 546 13.26 -11.96 -16.47
CA GLY A 546 13.41 -12.23 -17.91
C GLY A 546 14.86 -12.42 -18.38
N SER A 547 15.86 -12.11 -17.54
CA SER A 547 17.29 -12.27 -17.85
C SER A 547 18.11 -12.24 -16.57
N THR A 548 19.28 -12.89 -16.56
CA THR A 548 20.25 -12.79 -15.46
C THR A 548 20.83 -11.38 -15.30
N HIS A 549 20.71 -10.51 -16.30
CA HIS A 549 21.11 -9.08 -16.21
C HIS A 549 19.96 -8.13 -15.90
N ARG A 550 18.75 -8.65 -15.67
CA ARG A 550 17.61 -7.80 -15.30
C ARG A 550 17.63 -7.34 -13.84
N PRO A 551 18.02 -8.19 -12.85
CA PRO A 551 18.22 -7.74 -11.47
C PRO A 551 19.31 -6.67 -11.37
N LEU A 552 19.30 -5.89 -10.30
CA LEU A 552 20.42 -5.00 -9.95
C LEU A 552 21.67 -5.77 -9.55
N LEU A 553 21.48 -7.00 -9.07
CA LEU A 553 22.52 -7.92 -8.67
C LEU A 553 22.01 -9.35 -8.85
N THR A 554 22.75 -10.17 -9.58
CA THR A 554 22.50 -11.61 -9.75
C THR A 554 23.68 -12.41 -9.22
N LEU A 555 23.45 -13.06 -8.09
CA LEU A 555 24.42 -13.87 -7.37
C LEU A 555 24.14 -15.35 -7.59
N ALA A 556 25.16 -16.18 -7.36
CA ALA A 556 25.01 -17.62 -7.25
C ALA A 556 25.74 -18.16 -6.02
N TRP A 557 25.21 -19.24 -5.43
CA TRP A 557 25.92 -20.01 -4.42
C TRP A 557 26.94 -20.97 -5.07
N PRO A 558 27.96 -21.46 -4.34
CA PRO A 558 29.09 -22.16 -4.95
C PRO A 558 28.73 -23.44 -5.71
N THR A 559 27.70 -24.15 -5.26
CA THR A 559 27.22 -25.41 -5.88
C THR A 559 26.18 -25.18 -6.98
N ALA A 560 25.84 -23.93 -7.27
CA ALA A 560 24.86 -23.61 -8.28
C ALA A 560 25.37 -23.91 -9.69
N HIS A 561 24.43 -24.22 -10.56
CA HIS A 561 24.70 -24.48 -11.96
C HIS A 561 23.55 -23.96 -12.83
N LEU A 562 23.91 -23.33 -13.94
CA LEU A 562 22.99 -22.61 -14.82
C LEU A 562 23.14 -23.13 -16.24
N GLY A 563 22.03 -23.23 -16.97
CA GLY A 563 22.07 -23.70 -18.35
C GLY A 563 20.76 -23.53 -19.10
N PRO A 564 20.76 -23.77 -20.44
CA PRO A 564 19.59 -23.53 -21.27
C PRO A 564 18.44 -24.52 -21.02
N MET A 565 18.75 -25.72 -20.53
CA MET A 565 17.79 -26.79 -20.20
C MET A 565 18.45 -27.80 -19.26
N GLY A 566 17.69 -28.80 -18.79
CA GLY A 566 18.22 -29.90 -17.98
C GLY A 566 19.38 -30.64 -18.65
N ILE A 567 20.42 -30.96 -17.87
CA ILE A 567 21.72 -31.48 -18.34
C ILE A 567 21.56 -32.73 -19.22
N GLU A 568 20.82 -33.74 -18.74
CA GLU A 568 20.68 -35.01 -19.45
C GLU A 568 19.95 -34.84 -20.79
N GLY A 569 18.91 -33.98 -20.83
CA GLY A 569 18.18 -33.67 -22.05
C GLY A 569 19.06 -32.98 -23.09
N ALA A 570 19.84 -31.98 -22.66
CA ALA A 570 20.78 -31.27 -23.53
C ALA A 570 21.83 -32.21 -24.15
N VAL A 571 22.41 -33.09 -23.34
CA VAL A 571 23.43 -34.04 -23.79
C VAL A 571 22.86 -35.06 -24.75
N ARG A 572 21.72 -35.68 -24.43
CA ARG A 572 21.07 -36.66 -25.31
C ARG A 572 20.66 -36.03 -26.64
N LEU A 573 20.16 -34.79 -26.63
CA LEU A 573 19.82 -34.06 -27.85
C LEU A 573 21.07 -33.75 -28.68
N GLY A 574 22.14 -33.24 -28.06
CA GLY A 574 23.39 -32.91 -28.74
C GLY A 574 24.11 -34.13 -29.33
N LEU A 575 24.01 -35.28 -28.67
CA LEU A 575 24.63 -36.54 -29.11
C LEU A 575 23.70 -37.42 -29.96
N ALA A 576 22.45 -37.01 -30.22
CA ALA A 576 21.42 -37.88 -30.80
C ALA A 576 21.88 -38.62 -32.08
N ARG A 577 22.56 -37.91 -32.99
CA ARG A 577 23.11 -38.50 -34.22
C ARG A 577 24.22 -39.51 -33.94
N GLN A 578 25.17 -39.17 -33.06
CA GLN A 578 26.28 -40.05 -32.71
C GLN A 578 25.79 -41.30 -31.98
N LEU A 579 24.81 -41.16 -31.08
CA LEU A 579 24.24 -42.30 -30.35
C LEU A 579 23.48 -43.23 -31.29
N ALA A 580 22.76 -42.71 -32.28
CA ALA A 580 22.05 -43.53 -33.26
C ALA A 580 22.97 -44.44 -34.08
N GLU A 581 24.22 -44.03 -34.30
CA GLU A 581 25.26 -44.77 -35.04
C GLU A 581 26.00 -45.80 -34.17
N LEU A 582 25.83 -45.77 -32.84
CA LEU A 582 26.53 -46.65 -31.89
C LEU A 582 25.67 -47.84 -31.44
N PRO A 583 26.28 -48.99 -31.08
CA PRO A 583 25.59 -50.09 -30.40
C PRO A 583 25.02 -49.67 -29.04
N GLU A 584 23.84 -50.21 -28.67
CA GLU A 584 23.14 -49.85 -27.43
C GLU A 584 24.02 -49.90 -26.15
N PRO A 585 24.87 -50.93 -25.93
CA PRO A 585 25.72 -51.00 -24.72
C PRO A 585 26.77 -49.89 -24.61
N GLU A 586 27.13 -49.25 -25.73
CA GLU A 586 28.17 -48.22 -25.80
C GLU A 586 27.61 -46.81 -25.59
N ARG A 587 26.29 -46.63 -25.74
CA ARG A 587 25.62 -45.32 -25.68
C ARG A 587 25.65 -44.71 -24.27
N GLU A 588 25.22 -45.46 -23.27
CA GLU A 588 25.06 -44.94 -21.90
C GLU A 588 26.38 -44.50 -21.25
N PRO A 589 27.52 -45.21 -21.39
CA PRO A 589 28.80 -44.73 -20.90
C PRO A 589 29.21 -43.36 -21.49
N ILE A 590 28.96 -43.16 -22.79
CA ILE A 590 29.26 -41.89 -23.49
C ILE A 590 28.33 -40.78 -22.98
N VAL A 591 27.03 -41.05 -22.83
CA VAL A 591 26.07 -40.09 -22.28
C VAL A 591 26.45 -39.69 -20.85
N ALA A 592 26.85 -40.66 -20.01
CA ALA A 592 27.27 -40.39 -18.63
C ALA A 592 28.53 -39.52 -18.59
N GLN A 593 29.54 -39.83 -19.41
CA GLN A 593 30.76 -39.02 -19.51
C GLN A 593 30.46 -37.59 -20.01
N ALA A 594 29.65 -37.45 -21.06
CA ALA A 594 29.27 -36.16 -21.60
C ALA A 594 28.41 -35.34 -20.62
N THR A 595 27.55 -36.00 -19.84
CA THR A 595 26.74 -35.36 -18.79
C THR A 595 27.62 -34.86 -17.64
N ALA A 596 28.62 -35.63 -17.23
CA ALA A 596 29.60 -35.17 -16.23
C ALA A 596 30.41 -33.96 -16.72
N ALA A 597 30.88 -34.00 -17.97
CA ALA A 597 31.62 -32.90 -18.58
C ALA A 597 30.74 -31.64 -18.74
N TYR A 598 29.49 -31.81 -19.19
CA TYR A 598 28.55 -30.72 -19.36
C TYR A 598 28.16 -30.11 -18.01
N ARG A 599 27.91 -30.93 -16.98
CA ARG A 599 27.68 -30.43 -15.61
C ARG A 599 28.81 -29.53 -15.13
N LYS A 600 30.07 -29.94 -15.31
CA LYS A 600 31.23 -29.12 -14.96
C LYS A 600 31.24 -27.78 -15.71
N ASN A 601 30.86 -27.78 -16.99
CA ASN A 601 30.76 -26.54 -17.77
C ASN A 601 29.69 -25.57 -17.25
N LEU A 602 28.60 -26.09 -16.67
CA LEU A 602 27.48 -25.29 -16.17
C LEU A 602 27.66 -24.76 -14.74
N GLU A 603 28.78 -25.06 -14.06
CA GLU A 603 29.09 -24.54 -12.74
C GLU A 603 29.03 -23.00 -12.70
N ALA A 604 28.51 -22.43 -11.61
CA ALA A 604 28.31 -20.99 -11.46
C ALA A 604 29.60 -20.16 -11.69
N LEU A 605 30.77 -20.67 -11.29
CA LEU A 605 32.04 -20.00 -11.54
C LEU A 605 32.34 -19.81 -13.04
N ASN A 606 31.92 -20.76 -13.89
CA ASN A 606 32.07 -20.62 -15.33
C ASN A 606 31.11 -19.56 -15.89
N ALA A 607 29.87 -19.51 -15.38
CA ALA A 607 28.89 -18.48 -15.74
C ALA A 607 29.38 -17.08 -15.33
N ALA A 608 29.89 -16.91 -14.11
CA ALA A 608 30.45 -15.65 -13.63
C ALA A 608 31.70 -15.22 -14.42
N ARG A 609 32.59 -16.16 -14.76
CA ARG A 609 33.79 -15.89 -15.58
C ARG A 609 33.46 -15.26 -16.93
N VAL A 610 32.30 -15.58 -17.50
CA VAL A 610 31.83 -15.03 -18.78
C VAL A 610 30.77 -13.94 -18.62
N LEU A 611 30.56 -13.45 -17.40
CA LEU A 611 29.61 -12.38 -17.05
C LEU A 611 28.15 -12.71 -17.36
N GLU A 612 27.75 -13.99 -17.30
CA GLU A 612 26.33 -14.35 -17.31
C GLU A 612 25.64 -13.99 -15.99
N ILE A 613 26.40 -13.91 -14.89
CA ILE A 613 25.99 -13.48 -13.55
C ILE A 613 27.08 -12.58 -12.95
N ASP A 614 26.78 -11.85 -11.88
CA ASP A 614 27.69 -10.85 -11.30
C ASP A 614 28.76 -11.46 -10.40
N ASP A 615 28.40 -12.45 -9.56
CA ASP A 615 29.35 -13.08 -8.65
C ASP A 615 28.90 -14.47 -8.17
N VAL A 616 29.87 -15.25 -7.66
CA VAL A 616 29.66 -16.48 -6.89
C VAL A 616 30.17 -16.26 -5.48
N ILE A 617 29.25 -16.28 -4.50
CA ILE A 617 29.51 -15.77 -3.14
C ILE A 617 29.57 -16.89 -2.10
N ASP A 618 30.11 -16.58 -0.91
CA ASP A 618 29.83 -17.39 0.27
C ASP A 618 28.34 -17.23 0.63
N PRO A 619 27.57 -18.32 0.80
CA PRO A 619 26.16 -18.24 1.21
C PRO A 619 25.92 -17.33 2.42
N ALA A 620 26.86 -17.25 3.36
CA ALA A 620 26.78 -16.39 4.54
C ALA A 620 26.78 -14.88 4.23
N GLU A 621 27.24 -14.46 3.04
CA GLU A 621 27.29 -13.05 2.62
C GLU A 621 25.98 -12.57 1.98
N THR A 622 25.08 -13.49 1.62
CA THR A 622 23.85 -13.24 0.85
C THR A 622 23.05 -12.05 1.42
N ARG A 623 22.79 -12.08 2.73
CA ARG A 623 22.00 -11.07 3.44
C ARG A 623 22.63 -9.67 3.35
N THR A 624 23.93 -9.57 3.62
CA THR A 624 24.68 -8.30 3.61
C THR A 624 24.72 -7.69 2.22
N LEU A 625 24.89 -8.52 1.18
CA LEU A 625 24.92 -8.07 -0.21
C LEU A 625 23.56 -7.57 -0.69
N ILE A 626 22.47 -8.26 -0.31
CA ILE A 626 21.09 -7.80 -0.55
C ILE A 626 20.89 -6.42 0.08
N ALA A 627 21.13 -6.29 1.39
CA ALA A 627 20.91 -5.05 2.12
C ALA A 627 21.74 -3.88 1.56
N SER A 628 23.03 -4.13 1.30
CA SER A 628 23.96 -3.11 0.76
C SER A 628 23.52 -2.61 -0.61
N THR A 629 23.10 -3.53 -1.48
CA THR A 629 22.63 -3.20 -2.84
C THR A 629 21.34 -2.38 -2.81
N LEU A 630 20.36 -2.80 -2.00
CA LEU A 630 19.08 -2.08 -1.87
C LEU A 630 19.27 -0.68 -1.27
N ARG A 631 20.15 -0.52 -0.28
CA ARG A 631 20.49 0.81 0.27
C ARG A 631 21.19 1.69 -0.77
N ALA A 632 22.12 1.13 -1.54
CA ALA A 632 22.83 1.86 -2.60
C ALA A 632 21.91 2.30 -3.75
N ALA A 633 20.87 1.52 -4.05
CA ALA A 633 19.87 1.84 -5.06
C ALA A 633 18.99 3.06 -4.71
N ALA A 634 19.22 3.72 -3.56
CA ALA A 634 18.48 4.87 -3.06
C ALA A 634 16.97 4.62 -3.10
N TYR A 635 16.58 3.44 -2.60
CA TYR A 635 15.21 2.93 -2.62
C TYR A 635 14.23 4.02 -2.14
N PRO A 636 13.38 4.56 -3.03
CA PRO A 636 12.42 5.58 -2.64
C PRO A 636 11.41 4.95 -1.69
N THR A 637 11.05 5.66 -0.62
CA THR A 637 9.96 5.28 0.27
C THR A 637 8.72 4.87 -0.55
N PRO A 638 7.98 3.81 -0.18
CA PRO A 638 6.72 3.44 -0.81
C PRO A 638 5.85 4.69 -0.97
N LYS A 639 5.35 4.91 -2.19
CA LYS A 639 4.75 6.19 -2.61
C LYS A 639 3.56 6.57 -1.72
N THR A 640 3.77 7.42 -0.71
CA THR A 640 2.69 8.11 0.02
C THR A 640 2.39 9.50 -0.52
N ASN A 641 3.06 9.94 -1.59
CA ASN A 641 2.84 11.26 -2.19
C ASN A 641 3.20 11.27 -3.68
N ARG A 642 2.23 11.07 -4.57
CA ARG A 642 2.32 11.63 -5.93
C ARG A 642 1.17 12.62 -6.17
N ARG A 643 1.60 13.82 -6.55
CA ARG A 643 0.79 14.95 -7.03
C ARG A 643 0.28 14.71 -8.44
#